data_AF-A0A1F8WNL3-F1
#
_entry.id   AF-A0A1F8WNL3-F1
#
_cell.length_a   1.000
_cell.length_b   1.000
_cell.length_c   1.000
_cell.angle_alpha   90.00
_cell.angle_beta   90.00
_cell.angle_gamma   90.00
#
_symmetry.space_group_name_H-M   'P 1'
#
loop_
_entity.id
_entity.type
_entity.pdbx_description
1 polymer ?
#
loop_
_entity_poly.entity_id
_entity_poly.type
_entity_poly.pdbx_seq_one_letter_code
_entity_poly.pdbx_strand_id
1 'polypeptide(L)'
;MNLPPLFFRGGFEPETLDAEKRTIMLRWSTGEKVLRGGFFTDPFYEELSLSPDSVRMNRLKNGAPLLNTHSNQNVLDQIGVVEDAWLENGSGFARVRFSERADVAPIFQDVKAGIIRNVSVGYRVYRFQDVSGENDKLKTFRATDWEPMELSMVPVGADSGASVRSHEKDLNACEVVERTEENKNEETLMKDQNQPQRGVEGEALRALPVEGATRAPIVNPEAIRKETLEQERKRTSEITQLTRKFGMEEAFSRKLIESDVPVDEARRQILDKLAERSDQNKILNQVSGIEVTRDEADVRRAGAVEALMHRYDPKVNQLTEKAHPFAGMSLLRLAEEMLLRNHQKVSGLSKMELTKRAFLSTSDFPEILSAVANKTLRQAYDMAPQTFRPFVRQVFNADFKPVSRVQLSEAPKLEKVNQSGEFKYGSMSDSAEKYNLATFGKIIAINRQVIIDDDLEAMTRIPALFGRSAADLESDLVYGVITGNAAMSDGITLFHANHSNLGVPAAPGEAGFGEAREKMRTQTGLQKGKDKQFLNVTARYLIVPAALETASQKQLTAITANVANSVNVFSGAYVLITEPRLDADSKRTWYMAADPSQIDTIEIAYLQGQAGVYTETEQGFDIDGIKIKARLDVGVKAIDHRGLFKNPGV
;
A
#
# COMPACT_ATOMS: atom_id res chain seq x y z
N MET A 1 -9.98 10.93 18.98
CA MET A 1 -9.96 11.13 17.51
C MET A 1 -8.61 10.62 17.04
N ASN A 2 -8.56 9.70 16.07
CA ASN A 2 -7.29 9.09 15.66
C ASN A 2 -6.58 9.96 14.62
N LEU A 3 -5.27 10.15 14.77
CA LEU A 3 -4.38 10.69 13.75
C LEU A 3 -3.12 9.80 13.64
N PRO A 4 -2.51 9.71 12.45
CA PRO A 4 -1.41 8.77 12.14
C PRO A 4 -0.06 9.22 12.74
N PRO A 5 0.96 8.34 12.77
CA PRO A 5 2.29 8.68 13.28
C PRO A 5 2.94 9.84 12.52
N LEU A 6 3.44 10.81 13.29
CA LEU A 6 4.27 11.93 12.83
C LEU A 6 5.75 11.58 13.13
N PHE A 7 6.66 11.84 12.18
CA PHE A 7 8.07 11.42 12.26
C PHE A 7 9.07 12.58 12.45
N PHE A 8 10.26 12.22 12.97
CA PHE A 8 11.55 12.95 12.96
C PHE A 8 11.73 14.16 13.92
N ARG A 9 12.93 14.48 14.46
CA ARG A 9 14.34 14.02 14.28
C ARG A 9 15.23 14.37 15.49
N GLY A 10 16.40 13.72 15.68
CA GLY A 10 17.57 14.36 16.35
C GLY A 10 18.46 13.52 17.29
N GLY A 11 19.68 13.19 16.86
CA GLY A 11 20.81 12.79 17.74
C GLY A 11 21.54 11.48 17.38
N PHE A 12 22.86 11.57 17.24
CA PHE A 12 23.92 10.55 17.05
C PHE A 12 24.87 10.71 18.27
N GLU A 13 25.48 9.72 18.92
CA GLU A 13 26.45 8.70 18.47
C GLU A 13 26.34 7.37 19.27
N PRO A 14 26.71 6.21 18.69
CA PRO A 14 26.81 4.95 19.43
C PRO A 14 28.20 4.82 20.12
N GLU A 15 28.40 5.50 21.26
CA GLU A 15 29.65 5.46 22.05
C GLU A 15 30.11 4.06 22.50
N THR A 16 29.24 3.05 22.40
CA THR A 16 29.51 1.66 22.77
C THR A 16 29.86 0.75 21.58
N LEU A 17 29.95 1.30 20.37
CA LEU A 17 30.31 0.56 19.16
C LEU A 17 31.84 0.39 19.05
N ASP A 18 32.30 -0.84 19.16
CA ASP A 18 33.65 -1.23 18.77
C ASP A 18 33.63 -1.64 17.28
N ALA A 19 34.12 -0.76 16.42
CA ALA A 19 34.11 -0.96 14.98
C ALA A 19 35.08 -2.05 14.50
N GLU A 20 36.14 -2.35 15.27
CA GLU A 20 37.12 -3.40 14.95
C GLU A 20 36.57 -4.77 15.33
N LYS A 21 36.01 -4.90 16.54
CA LYS A 21 35.39 -6.15 17.01
C LYS A 21 33.99 -6.39 16.45
N ARG A 22 33.40 -5.39 15.77
CA ARG A 22 32.01 -5.37 15.30
C ARG A 22 30.99 -5.57 16.42
N THR A 23 31.31 -5.09 17.63
CA THR A 23 30.45 -5.24 18.82
C THR A 23 29.76 -3.96 19.22
N ILE A 24 28.55 -4.06 19.77
CA ILE A 24 27.78 -2.91 20.29
C ILE A 24 26.96 -3.31 21.52
N MET A 25 26.64 -2.34 22.38
CA MET A 25 25.71 -2.53 23.50
C MET A 25 24.27 -2.17 23.11
N LEU A 26 23.37 -3.13 23.29
CA LEU A 26 21.93 -2.99 23.12
C LEU A 26 21.22 -2.92 24.47
N ARG A 27 20.18 -2.09 24.58
CA ARG A 27 19.09 -2.28 25.54
C ARG A 27 17.97 -3.03 24.84
N TRP A 28 17.71 -4.27 25.23
CA TRP A 28 16.78 -5.16 24.53
C TRP A 28 15.38 -5.23 25.13
N SER A 29 15.16 -4.70 26.33
CA SER A 29 13.83 -4.39 26.86
C SER A 29 13.91 -3.39 28.03
N THR A 30 12.85 -2.61 28.22
CA THR A 30 12.54 -1.81 29.41
C THR A 30 11.39 -2.38 30.25
N GLY A 31 10.75 -3.45 29.79
CA GLY A 31 9.55 -4.03 30.43
C GLY A 31 8.28 -3.23 30.17
N GLU A 32 8.28 -2.34 29.17
CA GLU A 32 7.13 -1.50 28.81
C GLU A 32 5.88 -2.33 28.49
N LYS A 33 4.69 -1.77 28.79
CA LYS A 33 3.40 -2.40 28.46
C LYS A 33 3.15 -2.34 26.97
N VAL A 34 3.13 -3.50 26.31
CA VAL A 34 2.85 -3.62 24.88
C VAL A 34 1.45 -4.17 24.66
N LEU A 35 0.67 -3.54 23.76
CA LEU A 35 -0.64 -4.06 23.39
C LEU A 35 -0.49 -5.35 22.56
N ARG A 36 -1.17 -6.41 22.99
CA ARG A 36 -1.29 -7.70 22.31
C ARG A 36 -2.76 -7.96 21.97
N GLY A 37 -3.00 -8.67 20.87
CA GLY A 37 -4.33 -9.02 20.40
C GLY A 37 -4.25 -9.75 19.06
N GLY A 38 -5.28 -10.52 18.75
CA GLY A 38 -5.37 -11.29 17.50
C GLY A 38 -6.81 -11.49 17.08
N PHE A 39 -7.03 -12.11 15.92
CA PHE A 39 -8.37 -12.28 15.34
C PHE A 39 -9.34 -13.13 16.21
N PHE A 40 -8.80 -13.87 17.19
CA PHE A 40 -9.52 -14.76 18.10
C PHE A 40 -9.23 -14.51 19.59
N THR A 41 -8.56 -13.41 19.93
CA THR A 41 -8.20 -13.06 21.32
C THR A 41 -8.47 -11.60 21.59
N ASP A 42 -9.24 -11.32 22.64
CA ASP A 42 -9.49 -9.97 23.12
C ASP A 42 -8.16 -9.23 23.38
N PRO A 43 -8.08 -7.93 23.06
CA PRO A 43 -6.86 -7.18 23.29
C PRO A 43 -6.51 -7.09 24.79
N PHE A 44 -5.22 -7.22 25.10
CA PHE A 44 -4.68 -7.09 26.45
C PHE A 44 -3.30 -6.42 26.42
N TYR A 45 -2.91 -5.80 27.51
CA TYR A 45 -1.54 -5.32 27.70
C TYR A 45 -0.66 -6.46 28.23
N GLU A 46 0.47 -6.68 27.58
CA GLU A 46 1.52 -7.57 28.04
C GLU A 46 2.67 -6.75 28.63
N GLU A 47 3.15 -7.12 29.81
CA GLU A 47 4.26 -6.46 30.48
C GLU A 47 5.32 -7.50 30.85
N LEU A 48 6.61 -7.21 30.65
CA LEU A 48 7.69 -8.17 30.96
C LEU A 48 8.36 -7.83 32.28
N SER A 49 8.22 -8.69 33.30
CA SER A 49 8.95 -8.52 34.56
C SER A 49 10.44 -8.75 34.33
N LEU A 50 11.24 -7.69 34.45
CA LEU A 50 12.71 -7.72 34.39
C LEU A 50 13.35 -7.91 35.77
N SER A 51 12.61 -8.45 36.75
CA SER A 51 13.18 -8.96 38.00
C SER A 51 14.09 -10.16 37.71
N PRO A 52 15.27 -10.31 38.35
CA PRO A 52 16.18 -11.45 38.13
C PRO A 52 15.52 -12.83 38.26
N ASP A 53 14.55 -12.97 39.17
CA ASP A 53 13.82 -14.23 39.39
C ASP A 53 12.73 -14.51 38.33
N SER A 54 12.39 -13.52 37.50
CA SER A 54 11.36 -13.64 36.44
C SER A 54 11.93 -14.02 35.07
N VAL A 55 13.24 -13.84 34.83
CA VAL A 55 13.85 -13.97 33.49
C VAL A 55 14.88 -15.09 33.43
N ARG A 56 14.62 -16.10 32.59
CA ARG A 56 15.53 -17.22 32.35
C ARG A 56 16.65 -16.83 31.38
N MET A 57 17.62 -16.06 31.85
CA MET A 57 18.71 -15.47 31.05
C MET A 57 19.68 -16.47 30.39
N ASN A 58 19.60 -17.76 30.71
CA ASN A 58 20.54 -18.79 30.24
C ASN A 58 20.70 -18.81 28.71
N ARG A 59 19.62 -18.61 27.95
CA ARG A 59 19.66 -18.67 26.48
C ARG A 59 20.37 -17.47 25.86
N LEU A 60 20.10 -16.24 26.31
CA LEU A 60 20.85 -15.05 25.88
C LEU A 60 22.34 -15.17 26.22
N LYS A 61 22.67 -15.59 27.46
CA LYS A 61 24.05 -15.72 27.93
C LYS A 61 24.86 -16.81 27.22
N ASN A 62 24.20 -17.82 26.64
CA ASN A 62 24.84 -18.94 25.95
C ASN A 62 24.93 -18.76 24.42
N GLY A 63 25.03 -17.52 23.93
CA GLY A 63 25.23 -17.25 22.51
C GLY A 63 23.95 -17.23 21.67
N ALA A 64 22.88 -16.60 22.15
CA ALA A 64 21.66 -16.41 21.37
C ALA A 64 21.94 -15.67 20.03
N PRO A 65 21.16 -15.93 18.97
CA PRO A 65 21.34 -15.25 17.70
C PRO A 65 20.91 -13.79 17.78
N LEU A 66 21.63 -12.93 17.03
CA LEU A 66 21.13 -11.62 16.61
C LEU A 66 20.55 -11.78 15.20
N LEU A 67 19.26 -11.49 15.02
CA LEU A 67 18.52 -11.71 13.79
C LEU A 67 18.17 -10.39 13.06
N ASN A 68 17.90 -10.49 11.76
CA ASN A 68 17.18 -9.48 11.01
C ASN A 68 15.66 -9.71 11.17
N THR A 69 14.96 -8.76 11.81
CA THR A 69 13.50 -8.69 11.86
C THR A 69 12.81 -10.02 12.25
N HIS A 70 13.28 -10.67 13.33
CA HIS A 70 12.77 -11.94 13.87
C HIS A 70 12.80 -13.15 12.91
N SER A 71 13.41 -13.04 11.73
CA SER A 71 13.44 -14.16 10.77
C SER A 71 14.39 -15.26 11.29
N ASN A 72 13.79 -16.40 11.64
CA ASN A 72 14.46 -17.53 12.28
C ASN A 72 14.38 -18.82 11.44
N GLN A 73 13.94 -18.72 10.19
CA GLN A 73 13.75 -19.85 9.27
C GLN A 73 15.00 -20.11 8.40
N ASN A 74 15.91 -19.14 8.26
CA ASN A 74 17.13 -19.27 7.47
C ASN A 74 18.36 -18.83 8.27
N VAL A 75 19.47 -19.56 8.12
CA VAL A 75 20.76 -19.26 8.78
C VAL A 75 21.38 -17.95 8.24
N LEU A 76 21.00 -17.51 7.05
CA LEU A 76 21.39 -16.21 6.51
C LEU A 76 20.79 -15.04 7.31
N ASP A 77 19.62 -15.21 7.93
CA ASP A 77 18.95 -14.14 8.69
C ASP A 77 19.61 -13.86 10.04
N GLN A 78 20.49 -14.77 10.50
CA GLN A 78 21.37 -14.51 11.64
C GLN A 78 22.50 -13.56 11.24
N ILE A 79 22.32 -12.29 11.57
CA ILE A 79 23.26 -11.20 11.32
C ILE A 79 24.34 -11.08 12.41
N GLY A 80 24.21 -11.78 13.54
CA GLY A 80 25.20 -11.77 14.61
C GLY A 80 24.93 -12.74 15.75
N VAL A 81 25.57 -12.49 16.89
CA VAL A 81 25.46 -13.30 18.12
C VAL A 81 25.49 -12.41 19.36
N VAL A 82 24.75 -12.81 20.40
CA VAL A 82 24.84 -12.22 21.74
C VAL A 82 26.08 -12.78 22.44
N GLU A 83 27.01 -11.90 22.85
CA GLU A 83 28.22 -12.30 23.57
C GLU A 83 28.03 -12.35 25.08
N ASP A 84 27.20 -11.45 25.61
CA ASP A 84 26.83 -11.38 27.03
C ASP A 84 25.49 -10.65 27.18
N ALA A 85 24.74 -10.93 28.25
CA ALA A 85 23.48 -10.28 28.55
C ALA A 85 23.16 -10.25 30.05
N TRP A 86 22.67 -9.11 30.54
CA TRP A 86 22.35 -8.89 31.95
C TRP A 86 21.09 -8.04 32.13
N LEU A 87 20.67 -7.92 33.38
CA LEU A 87 19.56 -7.09 33.83
C LEU A 87 20.14 -6.03 34.78
N GLU A 88 19.77 -4.77 34.60
CA GLU A 88 20.28 -3.64 35.38
C GLU A 88 19.22 -2.54 35.42
N ASN A 89 18.92 -2.00 36.61
CA ASN A 89 17.96 -0.91 36.82
C ASN A 89 16.60 -1.09 36.13
N GLY A 90 16.06 -2.32 36.15
CA GLY A 90 14.77 -2.66 35.51
C GLY A 90 14.81 -2.68 33.98
N SER A 91 15.99 -2.69 33.36
CA SER A 91 16.19 -2.83 31.91
C SER A 91 17.05 -4.06 31.58
N GLY A 92 16.81 -4.65 30.41
CA GLY A 92 17.64 -5.71 29.85
C GLY A 92 18.73 -5.16 28.93
N PHE A 93 19.98 -5.54 29.16
CA PHE A 93 21.14 -5.15 28.34
C PHE A 93 21.85 -6.36 27.75
N ALA A 94 22.45 -6.20 26.57
CA ALA A 94 23.23 -7.24 25.91
C ALA A 94 24.36 -6.65 25.06
N ARG A 95 25.52 -7.31 25.07
CA ARG A 95 26.59 -7.08 24.09
C ARG A 95 26.36 -8.02 22.92
N VAL A 96 26.35 -7.50 21.70
CA VAL A 96 26.20 -8.31 20.49
C VAL A 96 27.36 -8.08 19.54
N ARG A 97 27.73 -9.09 18.75
CA ARG A 97 28.72 -9.02 17.68
C ARG A 97 28.08 -9.31 16.33
N PHE A 98 28.30 -8.43 15.36
CA PHE A 98 27.83 -8.61 13.98
C PHE A 98 28.77 -9.52 13.18
N SER A 99 28.19 -10.40 12.38
CA SER A 99 28.90 -11.31 11.48
C SER A 99 29.77 -10.55 10.47
N GLU A 100 30.91 -11.12 10.06
CA GLU A 100 31.83 -10.56 9.06
C GLU A 100 31.41 -10.85 7.61
N ARG A 101 30.34 -11.64 7.40
CA ARG A 101 29.85 -11.96 6.05
C ARG A 101 29.49 -10.69 5.26
N ALA A 102 29.69 -10.74 3.95
CA ALA A 102 29.49 -9.60 3.04
C ALA A 102 28.03 -9.10 2.99
N ASP A 103 27.05 -9.98 3.20
CA ASP A 103 25.61 -9.66 3.28
C ASP A 103 25.23 -8.86 4.55
N VAL A 104 25.99 -9.03 5.63
CA VAL A 104 25.80 -8.32 6.91
C VAL A 104 26.57 -6.98 6.94
N ALA A 105 27.55 -6.79 6.05
CA ALA A 105 28.34 -5.56 6.02
C ALA A 105 27.48 -4.28 5.83
N PRO A 106 26.47 -4.21 4.93
CA PRO A 106 25.58 -3.06 4.82
C PRO A 106 24.77 -2.80 6.10
N ILE A 107 24.19 -3.85 6.69
CA ILE A 107 23.39 -3.75 7.93
C ILE A 107 24.24 -3.18 9.07
N PHE A 108 25.50 -3.63 9.19
CA PHE A 108 26.43 -3.08 10.18
C PHE A 108 26.81 -1.62 9.91
N GLN A 109 26.95 -1.21 8.65
CA GLN A 109 27.16 0.22 8.32
C GLN A 109 25.93 1.06 8.67
N ASP A 110 24.72 0.56 8.44
CA ASP A 110 23.48 1.27 8.81
C ASP A 110 23.29 1.37 10.33
N VAL A 111 23.70 0.36 11.10
CA VAL A 111 23.78 0.43 12.57
C VAL A 111 24.84 1.45 13.01
N LYS A 112 26.03 1.43 12.40
CA LYS A 112 27.10 2.42 12.65
C LYS A 112 26.67 3.84 12.29
N ALA A 113 25.86 4.02 11.26
CA ALA A 113 25.28 5.30 10.84
C ALA A 113 24.05 5.71 11.67
N GLY A 114 23.59 4.89 12.62
CA GLY A 114 22.41 5.16 13.45
C GLY A 114 21.07 5.11 12.70
N ILE A 115 21.05 4.53 11.50
CA ILE A 115 19.85 4.32 10.68
C ILE A 115 19.02 3.19 11.28
N ILE A 116 19.66 2.04 11.55
CA ILE A 116 19.06 0.89 12.24
C ILE A 116 19.42 0.98 13.74
N ARG A 117 18.43 1.30 14.56
CA ARG A 117 18.63 1.64 15.99
C ARG A 117 17.64 1.00 16.97
N ASN A 118 16.53 0.45 16.47
CA ASN A 118 15.49 -0.16 17.30
C ASN A 118 15.82 -1.65 17.49
N VAL A 119 15.61 -2.13 18.70
CA VAL A 119 15.86 -3.52 19.11
C VAL A 119 14.54 -4.16 19.49
N SER A 120 14.40 -5.44 19.23
CA SER A 120 13.30 -6.26 19.74
C SER A 120 13.85 -7.57 20.29
N VAL A 121 13.08 -8.22 21.14
CA VAL A 121 13.39 -9.52 21.74
C VAL A 121 12.27 -10.50 21.40
N GLY A 122 12.63 -11.65 20.83
CA GLY A 122 11.74 -12.79 20.75
C GLY A 122 11.84 -13.59 22.05
N TYR A 123 10.72 -13.95 22.66
CA TYR A 123 10.69 -14.62 23.96
C TYR A 123 9.57 -15.66 24.04
N ARG A 124 9.66 -16.51 25.08
CA ARG A 124 8.61 -17.44 25.48
C ARG A 124 8.22 -17.18 26.92
N VAL A 125 6.93 -17.01 27.18
CA VAL A 125 6.40 -16.89 28.55
C VAL A 125 5.97 -18.27 29.06
N TYR A 126 6.36 -18.59 30.29
CA TYR A 126 5.95 -19.79 31.02
C TYR A 126 4.87 -19.50 32.07
N ARG A 127 4.86 -18.29 32.66
CA ARG A 127 3.83 -17.84 33.61
C ARG A 127 3.50 -16.35 33.43
N PHE A 128 2.21 -16.07 33.27
CA PHE A 128 1.64 -14.73 33.44
C PHE A 128 1.03 -14.58 34.83
N GLN A 129 1.02 -13.34 35.33
CA GLN A 129 0.22 -12.88 36.45
C GLN A 129 -0.75 -11.82 35.92
N ASP A 130 -2.05 -11.97 36.20
CA ASP A 130 -3.02 -10.88 35.98
C ASP A 130 -2.72 -9.77 37.01
N VAL A 131 -2.40 -8.57 36.51
CA VAL A 131 -2.09 -7.37 37.31
C VAL A 131 -3.02 -6.21 36.95
N SER A 132 -4.19 -6.51 36.38
CA SER A 132 -5.22 -5.53 36.04
C SER A 132 -5.80 -4.87 37.29
N GLY A 133 -5.97 -3.55 37.26
CA GLY A 133 -6.75 -2.84 38.27
C GLY A 133 -8.25 -3.11 38.14
N GLU A 134 -9.02 -2.94 39.23
CA GLU A 134 -10.46 -3.21 39.26
C GLU A 134 -11.29 -2.40 38.23
N ASN A 135 -10.74 -1.29 37.73
CA ASN A 135 -11.37 -0.41 36.73
C ASN A 135 -10.68 -0.42 35.36
N ASP A 136 -9.71 -1.31 35.11
CA ASP A 136 -8.98 -1.35 33.84
C ASP A 136 -9.86 -1.87 32.70
N LYS A 137 -9.99 -1.06 31.63
CA LYS A 137 -10.78 -1.40 30.43
C LYS A 137 -10.16 -2.52 29.57
N LEU A 138 -8.88 -2.82 29.77
CA LEU A 138 -8.11 -3.87 29.10
C LEU A 138 -7.25 -4.55 30.16
N LYS A 139 -7.23 -5.89 30.16
CA LYS A 139 -6.41 -6.63 31.12
C LYS A 139 -4.93 -6.35 30.93
N THR A 140 -4.17 -6.28 32.02
CA THR A 140 -2.70 -6.30 32.00
C THR A 140 -2.20 -7.64 32.52
N PHE A 141 -1.49 -8.40 31.68
CA PHE A 141 -0.81 -9.64 32.07
C PHE A 141 0.71 -9.39 32.14
N ARG A 142 1.28 -9.52 33.34
CA ARG A 142 2.73 -9.43 33.57
C ARG A 142 3.36 -10.82 33.44
N ALA A 143 4.31 -11.00 32.53
CA ALA A 143 5.13 -12.21 32.46
C ALA A 143 6.04 -12.27 33.69
N THR A 144 5.87 -13.27 34.55
CA THR A 144 6.62 -13.47 35.82
C THR A 144 7.49 -14.72 35.84
N ASP A 145 7.51 -15.46 34.73
CA ASP A 145 8.49 -16.50 34.41
C ASP A 145 8.55 -16.60 32.87
N TRP A 146 9.65 -16.17 32.27
CA TRP A 146 9.82 -16.11 30.81
C TRP A 146 11.28 -16.24 30.39
N GLU A 147 11.51 -16.63 29.14
CA GLU A 147 12.84 -16.88 28.56
C GLU A 147 13.01 -16.07 27.25
N PRO A 148 13.94 -15.11 27.20
CA PRO A 148 14.33 -14.48 25.95
C PRO A 148 15.08 -15.48 25.05
N MET A 149 14.69 -15.53 23.78
CA MET A 149 15.12 -16.53 22.81
C MET A 149 16.11 -16.01 21.76
N GLU A 150 15.92 -14.78 21.30
CA GLU A 150 16.75 -14.10 20.31
C GLU A 150 16.63 -12.58 20.47
N LEU A 151 17.61 -11.85 19.95
CA LEU A 151 17.51 -10.40 19.77
C LEU A 151 17.44 -10.07 18.29
N SER A 152 16.63 -9.09 17.92
CA SER A 152 16.45 -8.66 16.53
C SER A 152 16.71 -7.18 16.36
N MET A 153 17.44 -6.83 15.30
CA MET A 153 17.45 -5.46 14.79
C MET A 153 16.18 -5.28 13.93
N VAL A 154 15.39 -4.26 14.22
CA VAL A 154 14.06 -4.05 13.61
C VAL A 154 13.87 -2.61 13.12
N PRO A 155 13.04 -2.37 12.08
CA PRO A 155 12.63 -1.01 11.73
C PRO A 155 11.75 -0.34 12.79
N VAL A 156 10.92 -1.12 13.49
CA VAL A 156 10.01 -0.65 14.56
C VAL A 156 10.07 -1.64 15.72
N GLY A 157 10.41 -1.16 16.91
CA GLY A 157 10.42 -1.96 18.15
C GLY A 157 9.02 -2.08 18.76
N ALA A 158 8.77 -3.20 19.45
CA ALA A 158 7.54 -3.41 20.22
C ALA A 158 7.59 -2.74 21.62
N ASP A 159 8.79 -2.64 22.18
CA ASP A 159 9.16 -1.93 23.41
C ASP A 159 9.84 -0.63 22.95
N SER A 160 9.25 0.54 23.25
CA SER A 160 9.73 1.82 22.69
C SER A 160 11.03 2.29 23.34
N GLY A 161 11.35 1.77 24.53
CA GLY A 161 12.62 1.97 25.22
C GLY A 161 13.76 1.05 24.73
N ALA A 162 13.46 -0.04 24.01
CA ALA A 162 14.44 -0.98 23.49
C ALA A 162 15.20 -0.41 22.27
N SER A 163 16.50 -0.16 22.45
CA SER A 163 17.30 0.65 21.55
C SER A 163 18.82 0.41 21.69
N VAL A 164 19.58 0.86 20.70
CA VAL A 164 21.04 1.04 20.83
C VAL A 164 21.32 2.16 21.85
N ARG A 165 22.22 1.92 22.82
CA ARG A 165 22.41 2.78 24.00
C ARG A 165 22.94 4.18 23.67
N SER A 166 22.28 5.21 24.20
CA SER A 166 22.82 6.57 24.45
C SER A 166 22.42 7.02 25.87
N HIS A 167 23.04 8.08 26.41
CA HIS A 167 22.69 8.60 27.74
C HIS A 167 21.32 9.30 27.76
N GLU A 168 20.75 9.49 28.95
CA GLU A 168 19.39 9.99 29.19
C GLU A 168 19.02 11.24 28.38
N LYS A 169 17.76 11.28 27.93
CA LYS A 169 17.08 12.48 27.42
C LYS A 169 15.79 12.67 28.20
N ASP A 170 15.51 13.91 28.57
CA ASP A 170 14.27 14.29 29.24
C ASP A 170 13.05 13.87 28.43
N LEU A 171 12.15 13.13 29.07
CA LEU A 171 10.82 12.83 28.56
C LEU A 171 9.86 13.90 29.07
N ASN A 172 9.20 14.60 28.15
CA ASN A 172 8.16 15.56 28.51
C ASN A 172 6.87 14.78 28.85
N ALA A 173 6.37 14.91 30.08
CA ALA A 173 5.02 14.46 30.40
C ALA A 173 3.99 15.30 29.64
N CYS A 174 3.10 14.64 28.90
CA CYS A 174 1.97 15.30 28.22
C CYS A 174 0.66 14.92 28.92
N GLU A 175 0.08 15.88 29.63
CA GLU A 175 -1.19 15.72 30.34
C GLU A 175 -2.38 16.00 29.41
N VAL A 176 -3.47 15.24 29.57
CA VAL A 176 -4.77 15.54 28.93
C VAL A 176 -5.66 16.17 29.99
N VAL A 177 -5.75 17.50 29.97
CA VAL A 177 -6.52 18.29 30.95
C VAL A 177 -7.95 18.52 30.43
N GLU A 178 -8.96 18.10 31.19
CA GLU A 178 -10.34 18.57 31.01
C GLU A 178 -10.54 19.96 31.64
N ARG A 179 -11.40 20.79 31.04
CA ARG A 179 -11.44 22.24 31.26
C ARG A 179 -12.19 22.68 32.53
N THR A 180 -11.47 23.31 33.48
CA THR A 180 -12.02 24.37 34.38
C THR A 180 -10.94 25.36 34.86
N GLU A 181 -11.36 26.47 35.46
CA GLU A 181 -10.76 27.83 35.42
C GLU A 181 -9.46 28.15 36.21
N GLU A 182 -8.71 29.12 35.66
CA GLU A 182 -7.73 30.11 36.19
C GLU A 182 -7.19 30.01 37.66
N ASN A 183 -5.86 30.07 37.91
CA ASN A 183 -5.09 31.33 37.90
C ASN A 183 -3.54 31.21 38.00
N LYS A 184 -2.87 32.07 37.22
CA LYS A 184 -1.53 32.75 37.34
C LYS A 184 -0.43 32.33 38.34
N ASN A 185 0.80 32.14 37.82
CA ASN A 185 2.00 33.02 37.95
C ASN A 185 3.19 32.32 37.22
N GLU A 186 3.89 32.95 36.25
CA GLU A 186 5.18 33.68 36.38
C GLU A 186 6.33 32.81 36.98
N GLU A 187 7.54 32.71 36.43
CA GLU A 187 8.37 33.70 35.70
C GLU A 187 9.20 33.17 34.51
N THR A 188 9.67 34.10 33.68
CA THR A 188 10.59 33.95 32.53
C THR A 188 12.08 34.01 32.87
N LEU A 189 12.94 33.44 32.01
CA LEU A 189 14.40 33.70 32.00
C LEU A 189 14.92 34.32 30.68
N MET A 190 15.63 35.44 30.86
CA MET A 190 16.51 36.16 29.92
C MET A 190 17.90 36.27 30.59
N LYS A 191 19.05 36.53 29.93
CA LYS A 191 19.43 36.93 28.55
C LYS A 191 20.85 36.35 28.31
N ASP A 192 21.22 35.93 27.10
CA ASP A 192 21.87 36.70 26.01
C ASP A 192 23.30 37.24 26.31
N GLN A 193 24.14 37.23 25.27
CA GLN A 193 25.47 37.88 25.12
C GLN A 193 26.67 37.23 25.86
N ASN A 194 27.92 37.23 25.36
CA ASN A 194 28.45 37.83 24.12
C ASN A 194 29.71 37.10 23.55
N GLN A 195 30.04 37.38 22.29
CA GLN A 195 31.29 37.06 21.57
C GLN A 195 32.46 38.01 22.00
N PRO A 196 33.77 37.87 21.59
CA PRO A 196 34.20 37.69 20.19
C PRO A 196 35.55 36.99 19.81
N GLN A 197 35.54 36.49 18.57
CA GLN A 197 36.55 36.41 17.47
C GLN A 197 38.03 36.86 17.61
N ARG A 198 38.93 36.00 17.06
CA ARG A 198 40.04 36.19 16.06
C ARG A 198 40.92 34.90 16.10
N GLY A 199 41.47 34.27 15.05
CA GLY A 199 41.85 34.64 13.68
C GLY A 199 43.31 35.13 13.61
N VAL A 200 44.25 34.72 12.73
CA VAL A 200 44.36 33.74 11.61
C VAL A 200 45.88 33.48 11.34
N GLU A 201 46.29 32.29 10.83
CA GLU A 201 47.59 31.96 10.15
C GLU A 201 48.98 32.10 10.84
N GLY A 202 49.98 31.32 10.37
CA GLY A 202 51.42 31.57 10.57
C GLY A 202 52.33 30.32 10.67
N GLU A 203 53.30 30.17 9.75
CA GLU A 203 54.19 29.00 9.63
C GLU A 203 55.48 29.03 10.51
N ALA A 204 56.20 27.89 10.47
CA ALA A 204 57.66 27.73 10.45
C ALA A 204 58.39 27.25 11.72
N LEU A 205 59.00 26.06 11.58
CA LEU A 205 60.01 25.49 12.47
C LEU A 205 61.41 25.97 12.06
N ARG A 206 62.25 26.42 13.02
CA ARG A 206 63.72 26.33 12.88
C ARG A 206 64.48 26.31 14.21
N ALA A 207 65.53 25.48 14.21
CA ALA A 207 66.37 25.05 15.33
C ALA A 207 67.34 26.12 15.90
N LEU A 208 68.07 25.75 16.97
CA LEU A 208 69.48 26.01 17.31
C LEU A 208 69.81 25.31 18.67
N PRO A 209 71.08 25.07 19.09
CA PRO A 209 72.35 24.98 18.37
C PRO A 209 73.15 23.68 18.70
N VAL A 210 74.45 23.64 18.34
CA VAL A 210 75.36 22.46 18.30
C VAL A 210 76.62 22.70 19.16
N GLU A 211 77.29 21.61 19.59
CA GLU A 211 78.77 21.36 19.68
C GLU A 211 79.20 20.58 20.96
N GLY A 212 80.17 19.63 20.90
CA GLY A 212 80.90 19.14 19.72
C GLY A 212 81.89 17.97 19.96
N ALA A 213 82.49 17.50 18.85
CA ALA A 213 83.68 16.63 18.68
C ALA A 213 83.75 15.24 19.39
N THR A 214 83.87 14.11 18.67
CA THR A 214 85.15 13.67 18.06
C THR A 214 85.04 12.41 17.17
N ARG A 215 86.05 12.24 16.29
CA ARG A 215 86.48 11.01 15.56
C ARG A 215 85.55 10.38 14.50
N ALA A 216 86.03 10.40 13.25
CA ALA A 216 85.53 9.59 12.15
C ALA A 216 86.20 8.18 12.11
N PRO A 217 85.46 7.11 11.76
CA PRO A 217 86.03 5.81 11.43
C PRO A 217 86.40 5.70 9.94
N ILE A 218 87.44 4.91 9.66
CA ILE A 218 87.98 4.69 8.31
C ILE A 218 87.10 3.66 7.58
N VAL A 219 86.48 4.06 6.46
CA VAL A 219 85.60 3.19 5.67
C VAL A 219 86.43 2.38 4.66
N ASN A 220 86.36 1.05 4.76
CA ASN A 220 87.09 0.15 3.84
C ASN A 220 86.27 -0.11 2.56
N PRO A 221 86.74 0.34 1.37
CA PRO A 221 85.93 0.34 0.14
C PRO A 221 85.62 -1.05 -0.45
N GLU A 222 86.29 -2.12 0.00
CA GLU A 222 86.00 -3.49 -0.47
C GLU A 222 84.80 -4.13 0.23
N ALA A 223 84.53 -3.78 1.49
CA ALA A 223 83.43 -4.35 2.26
C ALA A 223 82.07 -3.92 1.70
N ILE A 224 81.91 -2.61 1.43
CA ILE A 224 80.70 -2.04 0.83
C ILE A 224 80.40 -2.69 -0.53
N ARG A 225 81.42 -2.84 -1.40
CA ARG A 225 81.23 -3.46 -2.73
C ARG A 225 80.70 -4.89 -2.65
N LYS A 226 81.16 -5.69 -1.68
CA LYS A 226 80.62 -7.04 -1.43
C LYS A 226 79.17 -7.00 -0.98
N GLU A 227 78.85 -6.13 -0.03
CA GLU A 227 77.50 -5.99 0.52
C GLU A 227 76.49 -5.51 -0.54
N THR A 228 76.87 -4.53 -1.38
CA THR A 228 76.04 -4.09 -2.53
C THR A 228 75.84 -5.22 -3.55
N LEU A 229 76.87 -6.01 -3.87
CA LEU A 229 76.76 -7.16 -4.77
C LEU A 229 75.84 -8.26 -4.21
N GLU A 230 75.83 -8.47 -2.89
CA GLU A 230 74.92 -9.43 -2.25
C GLU A 230 73.47 -8.94 -2.18
N GLN A 231 73.26 -7.64 -1.92
CA GLN A 231 71.94 -7.01 -2.00
C GLN A 231 71.38 -7.09 -3.43
N GLU A 232 72.21 -6.84 -4.44
CA GLU A 232 71.80 -6.86 -5.84
C GLU A 232 71.48 -8.28 -6.36
N ARG A 233 72.22 -9.29 -5.89
CA ARG A 233 71.88 -10.70 -6.11
C ARG A 233 70.56 -11.10 -5.44
N LYS A 234 70.29 -10.58 -4.22
CA LYS A 234 69.01 -10.81 -3.53
C LYS A 234 67.85 -10.16 -4.29
N ARG A 235 67.97 -8.89 -4.70
CA ARG A 235 66.99 -8.16 -5.54
C ARG A 235 66.65 -8.94 -6.82
N THR A 236 67.68 -9.35 -7.56
CA THR A 236 67.53 -10.08 -8.83
C THR A 236 66.86 -11.45 -8.62
N SER A 237 67.26 -12.20 -7.60
CA SER A 237 66.65 -13.49 -7.25
C SER A 237 65.18 -13.35 -6.86
N GLU A 238 64.84 -12.35 -6.04
CA GLU A 238 63.48 -12.14 -5.55
C GLU A 238 62.52 -11.72 -6.67
N ILE A 239 62.92 -10.78 -7.54
CA ILE A 239 62.13 -10.39 -8.71
C ILE A 239 61.89 -11.59 -9.64
N THR A 240 62.92 -12.42 -9.88
CA THR A 240 62.81 -13.63 -10.71
C THR A 240 61.89 -14.69 -10.09
N GLN A 241 61.89 -14.84 -8.77
CA GLN A 241 61.00 -15.77 -8.07
C GLN A 241 59.55 -15.29 -8.09
N LEU A 242 59.31 -14.00 -7.88
CA LEU A 242 57.97 -13.40 -7.92
C LEU A 242 57.35 -13.49 -9.33
N THR A 243 58.08 -13.11 -10.38
CA THR A 243 57.57 -13.20 -11.76
C THR A 243 57.26 -14.65 -12.18
N ARG A 244 58.09 -15.63 -11.80
CA ARG A 244 57.80 -17.06 -12.01
C ARG A 244 56.58 -17.55 -11.23
N LYS A 245 56.45 -17.18 -9.94
CA LYS A 245 55.33 -17.62 -9.08
C LYS A 245 53.97 -17.18 -9.63
N PHE A 246 53.91 -16.01 -10.28
CA PHE A 246 52.69 -15.47 -10.87
C PHE A 246 52.53 -15.77 -12.38
N GLY A 247 53.40 -16.62 -12.96
CA GLY A 247 53.27 -17.04 -14.36
C GLY A 247 53.42 -15.90 -15.36
N MET A 248 54.33 -14.96 -15.07
CA MET A 248 54.69 -13.84 -15.95
C MET A 248 55.75 -14.24 -16.97
N GLU A 249 55.78 -13.55 -18.11
CA GLU A 249 56.74 -13.82 -19.18
C GLU A 249 58.17 -13.44 -18.77
N GLU A 250 59.17 -14.27 -19.12
CA GLU A 250 60.58 -14.01 -18.75
C GLU A 250 61.12 -12.70 -19.34
N ALA A 251 60.56 -12.20 -20.44
CA ALA A 251 60.90 -10.89 -21.00
C ALA A 251 60.52 -9.73 -20.06
N PHE A 252 59.39 -9.83 -19.34
CA PHE A 252 58.98 -8.85 -18.34
C PHE A 252 59.90 -8.89 -17.11
N SER A 253 60.29 -10.10 -16.69
CA SER A 253 61.25 -10.29 -15.60
C SER A 253 62.62 -9.66 -15.93
N ARG A 254 63.15 -9.88 -17.14
CA ARG A 254 64.40 -9.25 -17.59
C ARG A 254 64.31 -7.72 -17.57
N LYS A 255 63.21 -7.15 -18.09
CA LYS A 255 63.01 -5.70 -18.10
C LYS A 255 63.05 -5.06 -16.70
N LEU A 256 62.44 -5.69 -15.70
CA LEU A 256 62.45 -5.20 -14.31
C LEU A 256 63.85 -5.24 -13.67
N ILE A 257 64.66 -6.23 -14.03
CA ILE A 257 66.05 -6.36 -13.56
C ILE A 257 66.95 -5.32 -14.25
N GLU A 258 66.87 -5.21 -15.59
CA GLU A 258 67.65 -4.27 -16.41
C GLU A 258 67.33 -2.79 -16.13
N SER A 259 66.10 -2.48 -15.70
CA SER A 259 65.67 -1.11 -15.39
C SER A 259 65.94 -0.69 -13.93
N ASP A 260 66.74 -1.47 -13.19
CA ASP A 260 67.15 -1.24 -11.80
C ASP A 260 66.00 -0.95 -10.80
N VAL A 261 64.83 -1.57 -11.03
CA VAL A 261 63.62 -1.31 -10.23
C VAL A 261 63.75 -1.92 -8.82
N PRO A 262 63.45 -1.18 -7.74
CA PRO A 262 63.44 -1.74 -6.39
C PRO A 262 62.31 -2.77 -6.23
N VAL A 263 62.50 -3.74 -5.32
CA VAL A 263 61.61 -4.92 -5.19
C VAL A 263 60.14 -4.53 -4.98
N ASP A 264 59.84 -3.48 -4.20
CA ASP A 264 58.46 -3.07 -3.93
C ASP A 264 57.76 -2.44 -5.14
N GLU A 265 58.48 -1.69 -5.97
CA GLU A 265 57.92 -1.16 -7.21
C GLU A 265 57.78 -2.26 -8.28
N ALA A 266 58.68 -3.24 -8.29
CA ALA A 266 58.53 -4.45 -9.11
C ALA A 266 57.31 -5.27 -8.68
N ARG A 267 57.03 -5.41 -7.37
CA ARG A 267 55.79 -6.04 -6.85
C ARG A 267 54.54 -5.29 -7.32
N ARG A 268 54.55 -3.95 -7.30
CA ARG A 268 53.43 -3.14 -7.79
C ARG A 268 53.16 -3.37 -9.28
N GLN A 269 54.20 -3.28 -10.12
CA GLN A 269 54.06 -3.52 -11.57
C GLN A 269 53.65 -4.96 -11.92
N ILE A 270 54.03 -5.96 -11.10
CA ILE A 270 53.54 -7.35 -11.21
C ILE A 270 52.05 -7.43 -10.88
N LEU A 271 51.58 -6.75 -9.84
CA LEU A 271 50.17 -6.71 -9.45
C LEU A 271 49.30 -5.98 -10.49
N ASP A 272 49.77 -4.86 -11.04
CA ASP A 272 49.05 -4.13 -12.11
C ASP A 272 48.88 -5.01 -13.36
N LYS A 273 49.93 -5.74 -13.77
CA LYS A 273 49.85 -6.71 -14.88
C LYS A 273 48.94 -7.90 -14.58
N LEU A 274 48.80 -8.32 -13.33
CA LEU A 274 47.84 -9.34 -12.92
C LEU A 274 46.40 -8.82 -12.95
N ALA A 275 46.18 -7.56 -12.56
CA ALA A 275 44.89 -6.89 -12.66
C ALA A 275 44.44 -6.79 -14.13
N GLU A 276 45.31 -6.32 -15.04
CA GLU A 276 45.04 -6.32 -16.49
C GLU A 276 44.68 -7.72 -17.02
N ARG A 277 45.42 -8.76 -16.60
CA ARG A 277 45.15 -10.15 -16.99
C ARG A 277 43.82 -10.66 -16.44
N SER A 278 43.37 -10.17 -15.28
CA SER A 278 42.07 -10.51 -14.70
C SER A 278 40.91 -9.83 -15.41
N ASP A 279 41.06 -8.56 -15.80
CA ASP A 279 40.05 -7.83 -16.58
C ASP A 279 39.90 -8.38 -18.00
N GLN A 280 41.01 -8.77 -18.64
CA GLN A 280 40.97 -9.44 -19.95
C GLN A 280 40.39 -10.86 -19.91
N ASN A 281 40.50 -11.56 -18.76
CA ASN A 281 39.89 -12.87 -18.54
C ASN A 281 38.59 -12.79 -17.73
N LYS A 282 37.80 -11.73 -17.92
CA LYS A 282 36.38 -11.75 -17.55
C LYS A 282 35.65 -12.79 -18.40
N ILE A 283 35.60 -14.02 -17.88
CA ILE A 283 34.63 -15.03 -18.32
C ILE A 283 33.25 -14.40 -18.11
N LEU A 284 32.57 -14.11 -19.23
CA LEU A 284 31.18 -13.67 -19.25
C LEU A 284 30.28 -14.83 -18.81
N ASN A 285 30.30 -15.14 -17.51
CA ASN A 285 29.23 -15.89 -16.89
C ASN A 285 27.97 -15.02 -16.99
N GLN A 286 27.17 -15.27 -18.04
CA GLN A 286 25.76 -14.90 -18.11
C GLN A 286 24.95 -15.71 -17.07
N VAL A 287 25.29 -15.56 -15.80
CA VAL A 287 24.30 -15.58 -14.73
C VAL A 287 23.95 -14.12 -14.53
N SER A 288 23.00 -13.64 -15.33
CA SER A 288 22.27 -12.42 -15.02
C SER A 288 21.88 -12.50 -13.55
N GLY A 289 22.30 -11.52 -12.74
CA GLY A 289 21.87 -11.45 -11.36
C GLY A 289 20.35 -11.46 -11.33
N ILE A 290 19.76 -12.58 -10.89
CA ILE A 290 18.32 -12.67 -10.70
C ILE A 290 18.06 -11.89 -9.42
N GLU A 291 17.90 -10.58 -9.58
CA GLU A 291 17.23 -9.76 -8.59
C GLU A 291 15.79 -10.28 -8.53
N VAL A 292 15.50 -11.11 -7.52
CA VAL A 292 14.19 -11.69 -7.26
C VAL A 292 13.27 -10.57 -6.76
N THR A 293 12.87 -9.72 -7.70
CA THR A 293 11.96 -8.58 -7.48
C THR A 293 10.52 -9.03 -7.28
N ARG A 294 10.20 -10.30 -7.59
CA ARG A 294 8.93 -11.00 -7.34
C ARG A 294 9.18 -12.48 -7.15
N ASP A 295 8.34 -13.14 -6.35
CA ASP A 295 8.34 -14.59 -6.17
C ASP A 295 8.15 -15.31 -7.52
N GLU A 296 8.87 -16.42 -7.74
CA GLU A 296 8.69 -17.27 -8.91
C GLU A 296 7.27 -17.85 -8.97
N ALA A 297 6.69 -18.17 -7.81
CA ALA A 297 5.30 -18.63 -7.71
C ALA A 297 4.30 -17.56 -8.18
N ASP A 298 4.52 -16.28 -7.84
CA ASP A 298 3.66 -15.18 -8.30
C ASP A 298 3.75 -14.97 -9.81
N VAL A 299 4.97 -15.00 -10.35
CA VAL A 299 5.20 -14.88 -11.80
C VAL A 299 4.54 -16.04 -12.56
N ARG A 300 4.60 -17.25 -12.00
CA ARG A 300 3.97 -18.47 -12.52
C ARG A 300 2.44 -18.40 -12.48
N ARG A 301 1.85 -18.02 -11.33
CA ARG A 301 0.40 -17.82 -11.16
C ARG A 301 -0.11 -16.78 -12.16
N ALA A 302 0.57 -15.63 -12.27
CA ALA A 302 0.23 -14.59 -13.23
C ALA A 302 0.29 -15.08 -14.69
N GLY A 303 1.35 -15.79 -15.08
CA GLY A 303 1.49 -16.36 -16.42
C GLY A 303 0.42 -17.39 -16.76
N ALA A 304 0.05 -18.27 -15.81
CA ALA A 304 -1.01 -19.25 -15.99
C ALA A 304 -2.41 -18.58 -16.11
N VAL A 305 -2.70 -17.58 -15.28
CA VAL A 305 -3.95 -16.78 -15.39
C VAL A 305 -4.01 -16.09 -16.75
N GLU A 306 -2.93 -15.43 -17.18
CA GLU A 306 -2.89 -14.72 -18.47
C GLU A 306 -3.06 -15.66 -19.67
N ALA A 307 -2.44 -16.84 -19.64
CA ALA A 307 -2.63 -17.88 -20.65
C ALA A 307 -4.09 -18.35 -20.78
N LEU A 308 -4.76 -18.60 -19.66
CA LEU A 308 -6.18 -18.99 -19.64
C LEU A 308 -7.10 -17.86 -20.13
N MET A 309 -6.79 -16.61 -19.76
CA MET A 309 -7.52 -15.43 -20.23
C MET A 309 -7.33 -15.17 -21.74
N HIS A 310 -6.13 -15.39 -22.27
CA HIS A 310 -5.86 -15.31 -23.70
C HIS A 310 -6.59 -16.41 -24.50
N ARG A 311 -6.66 -17.64 -23.97
CA ARG A 311 -7.44 -18.73 -24.60
C ARG A 311 -8.93 -18.37 -24.74
N TYR A 312 -9.49 -17.57 -23.82
CA TYR A 312 -10.88 -17.12 -23.86
C TYR A 312 -11.10 -15.89 -24.76
N ASP A 313 -10.31 -14.83 -24.57
CA ASP A 313 -10.33 -13.65 -25.44
C ASP A 313 -8.91 -13.22 -25.86
N PRO A 314 -8.44 -13.69 -27.03
CA PRO A 314 -7.14 -13.34 -27.59
C PRO A 314 -7.02 -11.87 -28.01
N LYS A 315 -8.14 -11.14 -28.18
CA LYS A 315 -8.14 -9.73 -28.63
C LYS A 315 -7.91 -8.79 -27.46
N VAL A 316 -8.51 -9.09 -26.31
CA VAL A 316 -8.41 -8.27 -25.08
C VAL A 316 -7.16 -8.61 -24.28
N ASN A 317 -6.78 -9.90 -24.19
CA ASN A 317 -5.62 -10.33 -23.41
C ASN A 317 -4.50 -10.78 -24.37
N GLN A 318 -3.41 -10.02 -24.48
CA GLN A 318 -2.22 -10.42 -25.25
C GLN A 318 -1.32 -11.34 -24.41
N LEU A 319 -0.62 -12.29 -25.05
CA LEU A 319 0.36 -13.15 -24.38
C LEU A 319 1.68 -12.40 -24.17
N THR A 320 2.15 -12.39 -22.93
CA THR A 320 3.53 -12.05 -22.57
C THR A 320 4.41 -13.30 -22.49
N GLU A 321 5.73 -13.11 -22.43
CA GLU A 321 6.72 -14.20 -22.32
C GLU A 321 6.45 -15.15 -21.14
N LYS A 322 5.84 -14.64 -20.06
CA LYS A 322 5.49 -15.38 -18.84
C LYS A 322 4.33 -16.36 -19.04
N ALA A 323 3.45 -16.08 -20.02
CA ALA A 323 2.26 -16.88 -20.31
C ALA A 323 2.50 -17.95 -21.39
N HIS A 324 3.52 -17.79 -22.25
CA HIS A 324 3.83 -18.74 -23.31
C HIS A 324 3.96 -20.22 -22.87
N PRO A 325 4.59 -20.56 -21.72
CA PRO A 325 4.66 -21.96 -21.26
C PRO A 325 3.29 -22.60 -20.98
N PHE A 326 2.30 -21.80 -20.58
CA PHE A 326 0.98 -22.27 -20.15
C PHE A 326 -0.09 -22.18 -21.24
N ALA A 327 0.14 -21.38 -22.30
CA ALA A 327 -0.83 -21.11 -23.36
C ALA A 327 -1.38 -22.35 -24.06
N GLY A 328 -0.57 -23.42 -24.18
CA GLY A 328 -0.96 -24.69 -24.80
C GLY A 328 -1.47 -25.77 -23.84
N MET A 329 -1.54 -25.52 -22.53
CA MET A 329 -1.92 -26.52 -21.54
C MET A 329 -3.45 -26.57 -21.33
N SER A 330 -4.02 -27.78 -21.27
CA SER A 330 -5.36 -28.01 -20.71
C SER A 330 -5.38 -27.80 -19.19
N LEU A 331 -6.54 -27.60 -18.59
CA LEU A 331 -6.73 -27.46 -17.14
C LEU A 331 -6.16 -28.66 -16.38
N LEU A 332 -6.34 -29.88 -16.91
CA LEU A 332 -5.73 -31.09 -16.34
C LEU A 332 -4.20 -31.09 -16.43
N ARG A 333 -3.62 -30.64 -17.55
CA ARG A 333 -2.16 -30.57 -17.70
C ARG A 333 -1.56 -29.45 -16.84
N LEU A 334 -2.28 -28.34 -16.69
CA LEU A 334 -1.91 -27.26 -15.78
C LEU A 334 -1.93 -27.72 -14.32
N ALA A 335 -2.96 -28.47 -13.90
CA ALA A 335 -3.02 -29.09 -12.57
C ALA A 335 -1.86 -30.08 -12.33
N GLU A 336 -1.52 -30.89 -13.33
CA GLU A 336 -0.36 -31.80 -13.28
C GLU A 336 0.97 -31.03 -13.11
N GLU A 337 1.17 -29.97 -13.89
CA GLU A 337 2.36 -29.10 -13.86
C GLU A 337 2.52 -28.41 -12.49
N MET A 338 1.44 -27.90 -11.91
CA MET A 338 1.47 -27.29 -10.56
C MET A 338 1.79 -28.33 -9.47
N LEU A 339 1.23 -29.55 -9.57
CA LEU A 339 1.54 -30.64 -8.62
C LEU A 339 3.00 -31.11 -8.73
N LEU A 340 3.53 -31.23 -9.95
CA LEU A 340 4.94 -31.59 -10.21
C LEU A 340 5.91 -30.55 -9.63
N ARG A 341 5.61 -29.25 -9.81
CA ARG A 341 6.42 -28.15 -9.27
C ARG A 341 6.39 -28.10 -7.75
N ASN A 342 5.28 -28.46 -7.12
CA ASN A 342 5.17 -28.59 -5.67
C ASN A 342 5.66 -29.98 -5.18
N HIS A 343 6.60 -30.59 -5.92
CA HIS A 343 7.28 -31.85 -5.66
C HIS A 343 6.37 -33.07 -5.40
N GLN A 344 5.14 -33.06 -5.91
CA GLN A 344 4.19 -34.17 -5.73
C GLN A 344 4.28 -35.19 -6.87
N LYS A 345 4.20 -36.47 -6.51
CA LYS A 345 4.13 -37.57 -7.49
C LYS A 345 2.75 -37.62 -8.14
N VAL A 346 2.70 -37.32 -9.44
CA VAL A 346 1.50 -37.42 -10.30
C VAL A 346 1.46 -38.70 -11.13
N SER A 347 2.58 -39.42 -11.27
CA SER A 347 2.71 -40.62 -12.08
C SER A 347 1.75 -41.73 -11.62
N GLY A 348 0.85 -42.16 -12.51
CA GLY A 348 -0.10 -43.24 -12.26
C GLY A 348 -1.41 -42.82 -11.60
N LEU A 349 -1.64 -41.52 -11.34
CA LEU A 349 -2.94 -41.03 -10.87
C LEU A 349 -3.98 -41.05 -12.00
N SER A 350 -5.22 -41.43 -11.68
CA SER A 350 -6.36 -41.20 -12.58
C SER A 350 -6.66 -39.69 -12.69
N LYS A 351 -7.36 -39.27 -13.77
CA LYS A 351 -7.80 -37.86 -13.94
C LYS A 351 -8.54 -37.32 -12.71
N MET A 352 -9.34 -38.17 -12.05
CA MET A 352 -10.13 -37.79 -10.88
C MET A 352 -9.27 -37.64 -9.62
N GLU A 353 -8.31 -38.54 -9.39
CA GLU A 353 -7.35 -38.41 -8.28
C GLU A 353 -6.41 -37.22 -8.47
N LEU A 354 -5.95 -36.97 -9.71
CA LEU A 354 -5.13 -35.82 -10.06
C LEU A 354 -5.86 -34.50 -9.77
N THR A 355 -7.11 -34.37 -10.23
CA THR A 355 -7.95 -33.19 -9.98
C THR A 355 -8.22 -33.01 -8.48
N LYS A 356 -8.60 -34.09 -7.79
CA LYS A 356 -8.85 -34.07 -6.33
C LYS A 356 -7.59 -33.68 -5.54
N ARG A 357 -6.42 -34.15 -5.96
CA ARG A 357 -5.13 -33.83 -5.34
C ARG A 357 -4.70 -32.40 -5.61
N ALA A 358 -4.97 -31.84 -6.79
CA ALA A 358 -4.74 -30.43 -7.08
C ALA A 358 -5.58 -29.51 -6.18
N PHE A 359 -6.82 -29.90 -5.86
CA PHE A 359 -7.67 -29.15 -4.92
C PHE A 359 -7.28 -29.31 -3.45
N LEU A 360 -7.03 -30.53 -2.98
CA LEU A 360 -6.79 -30.81 -1.56
C LEU A 360 -5.34 -30.55 -1.09
N SER A 361 -4.41 -30.27 -2.01
CA SER A 361 -3.04 -29.92 -1.66
C SER A 361 -2.83 -28.40 -1.69
N THR A 362 -1.72 -27.97 -1.09
CA THR A 362 -1.18 -26.61 -1.22
C THR A 362 -0.62 -26.39 -2.63
N SER A 363 -1.47 -26.46 -3.65
CA SER A 363 -1.11 -26.19 -5.04
C SER A 363 -1.64 -24.83 -5.49
N ASP A 364 -0.92 -24.18 -6.38
CA ASP A 364 -1.28 -22.88 -6.96
C ASP A 364 -2.56 -22.95 -7.83
N PHE A 365 -3.01 -24.17 -8.17
CA PHE A 365 -4.07 -24.41 -9.16
C PHE A 365 -5.43 -23.79 -8.78
N PRO A 366 -5.97 -23.97 -7.55
CA PRO A 366 -7.26 -23.36 -7.20
C PRO A 366 -7.20 -21.84 -7.15
N GLU A 367 -6.04 -21.26 -6.85
CA GLU A 367 -5.82 -19.81 -6.84
C GLU A 367 -5.79 -19.25 -8.26
N ILE A 368 -5.14 -19.94 -9.21
CA ILE A 368 -5.16 -19.60 -10.64
C ILE A 368 -6.60 -19.60 -11.17
N LEU A 369 -7.39 -20.64 -10.87
CA LEU A 369 -8.80 -20.72 -11.29
C LEU A 369 -9.64 -19.59 -10.70
N SER A 370 -9.43 -19.28 -9.41
CA SER A 370 -10.08 -18.17 -8.71
C SER A 370 -9.70 -16.82 -9.31
N ALA A 371 -8.43 -16.60 -9.63
CA ALA A 371 -7.95 -15.36 -10.24
C ALA A 371 -8.48 -15.16 -11.67
N VAL A 372 -8.59 -16.22 -12.48
CA VAL A 372 -9.26 -16.17 -13.79
C VAL A 372 -10.72 -15.77 -13.64
N ALA A 373 -11.47 -16.44 -12.77
CA ALA A 373 -12.89 -16.15 -12.56
C ALA A 373 -13.14 -14.73 -12.01
N ASN A 374 -12.28 -14.25 -11.11
CA ASN A 374 -12.37 -12.89 -10.57
C ASN A 374 -12.05 -11.84 -11.64
N LYS A 375 -11.07 -12.10 -12.52
CA LYS A 375 -10.70 -11.20 -13.62
C LYS A 375 -11.77 -11.14 -14.70
N THR A 376 -12.34 -12.27 -15.11
CA THR A 376 -13.46 -12.31 -16.08
C THR A 376 -14.72 -11.65 -15.52
N LEU A 377 -15.06 -11.89 -14.25
CA LEU A 377 -16.17 -11.23 -13.58
C LEU A 377 -16.00 -9.71 -13.57
N ARG A 378 -14.82 -9.22 -13.15
CA ARG A 378 -14.55 -7.77 -13.09
C ARG A 378 -14.57 -7.14 -14.48
N GLN A 379 -13.90 -7.74 -15.46
CA GLN A 379 -13.95 -7.27 -16.85
C GLN A 379 -15.39 -7.19 -17.38
N ALA A 380 -16.24 -8.19 -17.11
CA ALA A 380 -17.62 -8.18 -17.56
C ALA A 380 -18.52 -7.16 -16.84
N TYR A 381 -18.23 -6.88 -15.56
CA TYR A 381 -18.87 -5.80 -14.80
C TYR A 381 -18.45 -4.42 -15.34
N ASP A 382 -17.15 -4.18 -15.57
CA ASP A 382 -16.63 -2.91 -16.08
C ASP A 382 -17.06 -2.63 -17.54
N MET A 383 -17.25 -3.66 -18.35
CA MET A 383 -17.75 -3.56 -19.73
C MET A 383 -19.28 -3.46 -19.84
N ALA A 384 -20.02 -3.70 -18.76
CA ALA A 384 -21.48 -3.64 -18.80
C ALA A 384 -21.95 -2.18 -18.97
N PRO A 385 -22.83 -1.88 -19.94
CA PRO A 385 -23.25 -0.50 -20.21
C PRO A 385 -24.15 0.04 -19.09
N GLN A 386 -23.61 0.93 -18.25
CA GLN A 386 -24.34 1.60 -17.18
C GLN A 386 -24.66 3.05 -17.55
N THR A 387 -25.87 3.24 -18.06
CA THR A 387 -26.42 4.53 -18.56
C THR A 387 -26.57 5.60 -17.47
N PHE A 388 -26.67 5.22 -16.20
CA PHE A 388 -26.93 6.14 -15.09
C PHE A 388 -25.71 6.92 -14.58
N ARG A 389 -24.49 6.43 -14.86
CA ARG A 389 -23.23 7.00 -14.35
C ARG A 389 -23.05 8.52 -14.56
N PRO A 390 -23.55 9.17 -15.64
CA PRO A 390 -23.36 10.62 -15.85
C PRO A 390 -24.16 11.54 -14.93
N PHE A 391 -25.32 11.09 -14.42
CA PHE A 391 -26.25 11.93 -13.64
C PHE A 391 -26.40 11.51 -12.17
N VAL A 392 -25.70 10.45 -11.75
CA VAL A 392 -25.71 9.94 -10.37
C VAL A 392 -24.34 10.17 -9.73
N ARG A 393 -24.34 10.69 -8.50
CA ARG A 393 -23.11 10.86 -7.73
C ARG A 393 -22.70 9.56 -7.05
N GLN A 394 -21.42 9.20 -7.18
CA GLN A 394 -20.82 8.06 -6.49
C GLN A 394 -20.20 8.51 -5.16
N VAL A 395 -20.47 7.78 -4.08
CA VAL A 395 -19.91 8.05 -2.75
C VAL A 395 -19.50 6.75 -2.06
N PHE A 396 -18.60 6.84 -1.08
CA PHE A 396 -18.11 5.72 -0.30
C PHE A 396 -18.49 5.90 1.17
N ASN A 397 -19.18 4.91 1.74
CA ASN A 397 -19.57 4.89 3.16
C ASN A 397 -18.71 3.87 3.91
N ALA A 398 -18.28 4.23 5.12
CA ALA A 398 -17.37 3.40 5.92
C ALA A 398 -18.06 2.19 6.58
N ASP A 399 -19.37 2.27 6.84
CA ASP A 399 -20.15 1.20 7.46
C ASP A 399 -21.57 1.08 6.89
N PHE A 400 -22.27 0.02 7.33
CA PHE A 400 -23.66 -0.29 6.94
C PHE A 400 -24.71 0.48 7.75
N LYS A 401 -24.32 1.43 8.61
CA LYS A 401 -25.28 2.16 9.43
C LYS A 401 -26.13 3.11 8.56
N PRO A 402 -27.33 3.51 9.01
CA PRO A 402 -28.12 4.52 8.32
C PRO A 402 -27.36 5.85 8.25
N VAL A 403 -26.86 6.18 7.06
CA VAL A 403 -26.19 7.44 6.79
C VAL A 403 -27.24 8.51 6.57
N SER A 404 -27.14 9.61 7.33
CA SER A 404 -27.99 10.78 7.16
C SER A 404 -27.29 11.79 6.26
N ARG A 405 -27.82 12.03 5.06
CA ARG A 405 -27.35 13.04 4.12
C ARG A 405 -28.18 14.30 4.25
N VAL A 406 -27.55 15.31 4.82
CA VAL A 406 -28.07 16.68 4.96
C VAL A 406 -28.15 17.34 3.58
N GLN A 407 -29.37 17.68 3.15
CA GLN A 407 -29.60 18.71 2.13
C GLN A 407 -29.28 20.06 2.77
N LEU A 408 -28.04 20.51 2.66
CA LEU A 408 -27.63 21.78 3.24
C LEU A 408 -28.33 22.94 2.50
N SER A 409 -29.18 23.69 3.19
CA SER A 409 -29.79 24.90 2.62
C SER A 409 -28.72 25.96 2.32
N GLU A 410 -28.97 26.75 1.27
CA GLU A 410 -28.14 27.90 0.93
C GLU A 410 -27.99 28.88 2.10
N ALA A 411 -26.88 29.62 2.09
CA ALA A 411 -26.64 30.70 3.04
C ALA A 411 -27.71 31.79 2.92
N PRO A 412 -28.17 32.37 4.05
CA PRO A 412 -29.17 33.43 4.05
C PRO A 412 -28.68 34.63 3.23
N LYS A 413 -29.59 35.26 2.48
CA LYS A 413 -29.28 36.44 1.67
C LYS A 413 -28.63 37.54 2.52
N LEU A 414 -27.56 38.13 1.99
CA LEU A 414 -26.90 39.28 2.61
C LEU A 414 -27.84 40.50 2.53
N GLU A 415 -28.48 40.84 3.66
CA GLU A 415 -29.21 42.09 3.78
C GLU A 415 -28.25 43.29 3.66
N LYS A 416 -28.71 44.37 3.02
CA LYS A 416 -27.92 45.60 2.93
C LYS A 416 -27.85 46.29 4.29
N VAL A 417 -26.76 46.07 5.01
CA VAL A 417 -26.45 46.77 6.26
C VAL A 417 -26.07 48.22 5.95
N ASN A 418 -26.80 49.19 6.54
CA ASN A 418 -26.43 50.61 6.49
C ASN A 418 -25.21 50.86 7.41
N GLN A 419 -24.51 52.00 7.26
CA GLN A 419 -23.25 52.30 7.97
C GLN A 419 -23.31 52.31 9.53
N SER A 420 -24.48 52.10 10.12
CA SER A 420 -24.67 51.91 11.57
C SER A 420 -25.75 50.85 11.90
N GLY A 421 -25.99 49.91 10.97
CA GLY A 421 -26.93 48.80 11.17
C GLY A 421 -26.26 47.58 11.80
N GLU A 422 -27.03 46.82 12.59
CA GLU A 422 -26.60 45.54 13.14
C GLU A 422 -26.76 44.40 12.11
N PHE A 423 -25.83 43.45 12.10
CA PHE A 423 -25.92 42.25 11.28
C PHE A 423 -26.94 41.28 11.89
N LYS A 424 -28.01 40.95 11.16
CA LYS A 424 -28.98 39.94 11.60
C LYS A 424 -28.41 38.53 11.41
N TYR A 425 -28.62 37.68 12.40
CA TYR A 425 -28.40 36.24 12.28
C TYR A 425 -29.49 35.63 11.37
N GLY A 426 -29.08 35.04 10.24
CA GLY A 426 -29.97 34.23 9.42
C GLY A 426 -29.99 32.77 9.88
N SER A 427 -31.17 32.14 9.88
CA SER A 427 -31.32 30.72 10.19
C SER A 427 -31.14 29.85 8.94
N MET A 428 -30.42 28.74 9.09
CA MET A 428 -30.34 27.67 8.09
C MET A 428 -31.31 26.55 8.49
N SER A 429 -32.13 26.09 7.54
CA SER A 429 -32.97 24.89 7.71
C SER A 429 -32.31 23.69 7.05
N ASP A 430 -32.25 22.57 7.75
CA ASP A 430 -31.67 21.30 7.30
C ASP A 430 -32.79 20.28 7.05
N SER A 431 -32.64 19.44 6.01
CA SER A 431 -33.47 18.26 5.78
C SER A 431 -32.56 17.09 5.44
N ALA A 432 -32.66 15.99 6.19
CA ALA A 432 -31.74 14.86 6.09
C ALA A 432 -32.43 13.60 5.52
N GLU A 433 -32.00 13.16 4.34
CA GLU A 433 -32.36 11.85 3.80
C GLU A 433 -31.56 10.75 4.49
N LYS A 434 -32.19 9.61 4.76
CA LYS A 434 -31.54 8.45 5.38
C LYS A 434 -31.58 7.24 4.45
N TYR A 435 -30.44 6.59 4.28
CA TYR A 435 -30.32 5.32 3.59
C TYR A 435 -29.22 4.45 4.22
N ASN A 436 -29.25 3.15 3.94
CA ASN A 436 -28.23 2.19 4.36
C ASN A 436 -27.69 1.43 3.14
N LEU A 437 -26.49 0.86 3.27
CA LEU A 437 -25.98 -0.11 2.30
C LEU A 437 -26.71 -1.45 2.46
N ALA A 438 -26.90 -2.17 1.36
CA ALA A 438 -27.41 -3.53 1.34
C ALA A 438 -26.43 -4.46 0.61
N THR A 439 -26.23 -5.66 1.16
CA THR A 439 -25.37 -6.69 0.57
C THR A 439 -26.18 -7.57 -0.37
N PHE A 440 -25.86 -7.53 -1.66
CA PHE A 440 -26.36 -8.47 -2.65
C PHE A 440 -25.26 -9.47 -2.98
N GLY A 441 -25.56 -10.77 -3.05
CA GLY A 441 -24.51 -11.75 -3.36
C GLY A 441 -25.04 -13.12 -3.76
N LYS A 442 -24.21 -13.88 -4.47
CA LYS A 442 -24.51 -15.22 -4.94
C LYS A 442 -23.23 -16.06 -5.07
N ILE A 443 -23.35 -17.34 -4.77
CA ILE A 443 -22.24 -18.30 -4.85
C ILE A 443 -22.28 -18.99 -6.21
N ILE A 444 -21.12 -19.01 -6.88
CA ILE A 444 -20.82 -19.74 -8.10
C ILE A 444 -20.02 -20.97 -7.71
N ALA A 445 -20.46 -22.18 -8.07
CA ALA A 445 -19.68 -23.40 -7.86
C ALA A 445 -19.04 -23.85 -9.18
N ILE A 446 -17.72 -24.07 -9.16
CA ILE A 446 -16.96 -24.63 -10.28
C ILE A 446 -16.64 -26.07 -9.92
N ASN A 447 -17.43 -27.00 -10.47
CA ASN A 447 -17.40 -28.42 -10.15
C ASN A 447 -16.28 -29.14 -10.90
N ARG A 448 -15.75 -30.24 -10.35
CA ARG A 448 -14.73 -31.10 -10.99
C ARG A 448 -15.05 -31.56 -12.42
N GLN A 449 -16.33 -31.64 -12.81
CA GLN A 449 -16.74 -32.03 -14.18
C GLN A 449 -16.19 -31.04 -15.22
N VAL A 450 -16.42 -29.73 -15.00
CA VAL A 450 -15.92 -28.63 -15.84
C VAL A 450 -14.41 -28.74 -16.11
N ILE A 451 -13.64 -29.18 -15.11
CA ILE A 451 -12.19 -29.30 -15.18
C ILE A 451 -11.75 -30.60 -15.87
N ILE A 452 -12.45 -31.71 -15.64
CA ILE A 452 -12.17 -33.00 -16.29
C ILE A 452 -12.46 -32.93 -17.80
N ASP A 453 -13.48 -32.15 -18.17
CA ASP A 453 -13.94 -31.94 -19.55
C ASP A 453 -13.21 -30.78 -20.28
N ASP A 454 -12.25 -30.11 -19.63
CA ASP A 454 -11.51 -28.93 -20.10
C ASP A 454 -12.40 -27.75 -20.55
N ASP A 455 -13.58 -27.60 -19.95
CA ASP A 455 -14.57 -26.58 -20.30
C ASP A 455 -14.18 -25.20 -19.73
N LEU A 456 -13.23 -24.58 -20.43
CA LEU A 456 -12.81 -23.20 -20.17
C LEU A 456 -13.95 -22.19 -20.39
N GLU A 457 -14.93 -22.49 -21.26
CA GLU A 457 -16.05 -21.57 -21.52
C GLU A 457 -16.94 -21.46 -20.28
N ALA A 458 -17.30 -22.57 -19.62
CA ALA A 458 -18.03 -22.52 -18.35
C ALA A 458 -17.25 -21.75 -17.27
N MET A 459 -15.92 -21.86 -17.24
CA MET A 459 -15.07 -21.14 -16.28
C MET A 459 -15.00 -19.63 -16.49
N THR A 460 -15.21 -19.13 -17.71
CA THR A 460 -15.13 -17.69 -18.02
C THR A 460 -16.49 -17.05 -18.26
N ARG A 461 -17.40 -17.73 -18.95
CA ARG A 461 -18.74 -17.26 -19.30
C ARG A 461 -19.65 -17.16 -18.08
N ILE A 462 -19.58 -18.11 -17.14
CA ILE A 462 -20.41 -18.05 -15.94
C ILE A 462 -20.03 -16.81 -15.09
N PRO A 463 -18.77 -16.59 -14.67
CA PRO A 463 -18.41 -15.36 -13.94
C PRO A 463 -18.69 -14.08 -14.73
N ALA A 464 -18.52 -14.08 -16.07
CA ALA A 464 -18.86 -12.93 -16.90
C ALA A 464 -20.36 -12.58 -16.86
N LEU A 465 -21.25 -13.58 -16.93
CA LEU A 465 -22.70 -13.36 -16.79
C LEU A 465 -23.06 -12.84 -15.40
N PHE A 466 -22.37 -13.28 -14.35
CA PHE A 466 -22.54 -12.76 -12.99
C PHE A 466 -22.03 -11.31 -12.84
N GLY A 467 -20.89 -10.96 -13.43
CA GLY A 467 -20.37 -9.60 -13.44
C GLY A 467 -21.33 -8.62 -14.13
N ARG A 468 -21.88 -9.03 -15.28
CA ARG A 468 -22.93 -8.27 -15.97
C ARG A 468 -24.20 -8.15 -15.12
N SER A 469 -24.68 -9.24 -14.53
CA SER A 469 -25.86 -9.25 -13.65
C SER A 469 -25.71 -8.30 -12.44
N ALA A 470 -24.51 -8.17 -11.89
CA ALA A 470 -24.24 -7.21 -10.83
C ALA A 470 -24.30 -5.75 -11.31
N ALA A 471 -23.76 -5.43 -12.49
CA ALA A 471 -23.87 -4.10 -13.09
C ALA A 471 -25.30 -3.76 -13.53
N ASP A 472 -26.06 -4.77 -13.96
CA ASP A 472 -27.50 -4.66 -14.24
C ASP A 472 -28.30 -4.39 -12.95
N LEU A 473 -27.95 -5.02 -11.82
CA LEU A 473 -28.58 -4.78 -10.52
C LEU A 473 -28.37 -3.35 -10.00
N GLU A 474 -27.19 -2.75 -10.18
CA GLU A 474 -26.98 -1.33 -9.86
C GLU A 474 -27.90 -0.42 -10.69
N SER A 475 -28.06 -0.75 -11.97
CA SER A 475 -28.95 -0.04 -12.87
C SER A 475 -30.42 -0.20 -12.45
N ASP A 476 -30.83 -1.41 -12.07
CA ASP A 476 -32.17 -1.70 -11.55
C ASP A 476 -32.47 -0.90 -10.26
N LEU A 477 -31.50 -0.80 -9.34
CA LEU A 477 -31.65 -0.01 -8.11
C LEU A 477 -31.79 1.49 -8.40
N VAL A 478 -30.97 2.05 -9.29
CA VAL A 478 -31.01 3.47 -9.64
C VAL A 478 -32.30 3.83 -10.37
N TYR A 479 -32.65 3.10 -11.44
CA TYR A 479 -33.88 3.37 -12.16
C TYR A 479 -35.12 3.03 -11.33
N GLY A 480 -35.05 2.07 -10.41
CA GLY A 480 -36.08 1.76 -9.42
C GLY A 480 -36.42 2.92 -8.47
N VAL A 481 -35.45 3.79 -8.14
CA VAL A 481 -35.73 5.04 -7.39
C VAL A 481 -36.55 6.03 -8.23
N ILE A 482 -36.28 6.10 -9.55
CA ILE A 482 -36.94 7.02 -10.48
C ILE A 482 -38.37 6.55 -10.85
N THR A 483 -38.55 5.26 -11.09
CA THR A 483 -39.87 4.67 -11.43
C THR A 483 -40.73 4.47 -10.20
N GLY A 484 -40.16 3.92 -9.12
CA GLY A 484 -40.86 3.65 -7.86
C GLY A 484 -41.38 4.90 -7.12
N ASN A 485 -40.85 6.09 -7.44
CA ASN A 485 -41.35 7.39 -7.00
C ASN A 485 -41.60 7.48 -5.47
N ALA A 486 -40.69 6.91 -4.68
CA ALA A 486 -40.84 6.81 -3.23
C ALA A 486 -40.92 8.18 -2.54
N ALA A 487 -41.50 8.21 -1.34
CA ALA A 487 -41.52 9.40 -0.51
C ALA A 487 -40.12 9.81 -0.04
N MET A 488 -39.88 11.11 -0.02
CA MET A 488 -38.71 11.74 0.61
C MET A 488 -38.97 11.97 2.10
N SER A 489 -37.97 12.50 2.82
CA SER A 489 -38.00 12.80 4.25
C SER A 489 -39.08 13.80 4.68
N ASP A 490 -39.65 14.55 3.74
CA ASP A 490 -40.80 15.44 3.93
C ASP A 490 -42.18 14.74 3.80
N GLY A 491 -42.19 13.44 3.46
CA GLY A 491 -43.40 12.64 3.27
C GLY A 491 -44.05 12.80 1.89
N ILE A 492 -43.43 13.53 0.96
CA ILE A 492 -43.95 13.76 -0.40
C ILE A 492 -43.17 12.87 -1.40
N THR A 493 -43.84 12.35 -2.42
CA THR A 493 -43.20 11.51 -3.46
C THR A 493 -42.15 12.30 -4.24
N LEU A 494 -41.04 11.66 -4.61
CA LEU A 494 -39.92 12.26 -5.35
C LEU A 494 -40.38 13.23 -6.46
N PHE A 495 -41.23 12.75 -7.35
CA PHE A 495 -41.94 13.55 -8.34
C PHE A 495 -43.35 13.88 -7.84
N HIS A 496 -43.61 15.18 -7.63
CA HIS A 496 -44.91 15.67 -7.16
C HIS A 496 -45.13 17.15 -7.54
N ALA A 497 -46.39 17.58 -7.64
CA ALA A 497 -46.72 18.98 -7.92
C ALA A 497 -46.14 19.94 -6.86
N ASN A 498 -46.13 19.54 -5.59
CA ASN A 498 -45.56 20.33 -4.48
C ASN A 498 -44.03 20.50 -4.56
N HIS A 499 -43.34 19.59 -5.27
CA HIS A 499 -41.90 19.67 -5.55
C HIS A 499 -41.61 20.47 -6.83
N SER A 500 -42.64 20.98 -7.52
CA SER A 500 -42.55 21.70 -8.80
C SER A 500 -41.80 20.96 -9.91
N ASN A 501 -41.58 19.65 -9.75
CA ASN A 501 -40.76 18.82 -10.66
C ASN A 501 -41.58 17.83 -11.50
N LEU A 502 -42.91 17.94 -11.47
CA LEU A 502 -43.82 17.20 -12.32
C LEU A 502 -44.36 18.13 -13.44
N GLY A 503 -44.16 17.71 -14.68
CA GLY A 503 -44.61 18.39 -15.90
C GLY A 503 -46.05 18.08 -16.30
N VAL A 504 -46.61 18.90 -17.18
CA VAL A 504 -47.88 18.60 -17.87
C VAL A 504 -47.61 17.54 -18.94
N PRO A 505 -48.45 16.49 -19.11
CA PRO A 505 -48.28 15.45 -20.13
C PRO A 505 -48.00 16.01 -21.53
N ALA A 506 -46.77 15.84 -22.02
CA ALA A 506 -46.32 16.36 -23.31
C ALA A 506 -45.21 15.48 -23.92
N ALA A 507 -45.15 15.40 -25.24
CA ALA A 507 -44.08 14.70 -25.94
C ALA A 507 -42.73 15.46 -25.82
N PRO A 508 -41.57 14.78 -25.93
CA PRO A 508 -40.28 15.44 -26.02
C PRO A 508 -40.25 16.45 -27.18
N GLY A 509 -39.94 17.71 -26.86
CA GLY A 509 -40.02 18.83 -27.80
C GLY A 509 -40.11 20.18 -27.08
N GLU A 510 -40.20 21.27 -27.85
CA GLU A 510 -40.08 22.65 -27.36
C GLU A 510 -40.98 22.99 -26.17
N ALA A 511 -42.27 22.62 -26.20
CA ALA A 511 -43.19 22.90 -25.09
C ALA A 511 -42.79 22.19 -23.78
N GLY A 512 -42.44 20.89 -23.88
CA GLY A 512 -42.03 20.10 -22.71
C GLY A 512 -40.65 20.52 -22.17
N PHE A 513 -39.68 20.77 -23.05
CA PHE A 513 -38.35 21.22 -22.65
C PHE A 513 -38.35 22.66 -22.12
N GLY A 514 -39.22 23.52 -22.65
CA GLY A 514 -39.48 24.86 -22.12
C GLY A 514 -40.01 24.80 -20.68
N GLU A 515 -41.06 24.00 -20.44
CA GLU A 515 -41.64 23.79 -19.10
C GLU A 515 -40.59 23.23 -18.12
N ALA A 516 -39.84 22.20 -18.52
CA ALA A 516 -38.79 21.60 -17.71
C ALA A 516 -37.68 22.62 -17.33
N ARG A 517 -37.26 23.43 -18.31
CA ARG A 517 -36.22 24.46 -18.12
C ARG A 517 -36.71 25.61 -17.24
N GLU A 518 -37.98 26.00 -17.35
CA GLU A 518 -38.60 26.97 -16.46
C GLU A 518 -38.64 26.43 -15.02
N LYS A 519 -39.26 25.26 -14.81
CA LYS A 519 -39.40 24.64 -13.49
C LYS A 519 -38.07 24.44 -12.77
N MET A 520 -37.08 23.85 -13.43
CA MET A 520 -35.76 23.62 -12.82
C MET A 520 -35.00 24.93 -12.50
N ARG A 521 -35.17 25.99 -13.29
CA ARG A 521 -34.55 27.30 -13.00
C ARG A 521 -35.26 28.09 -11.92
N THR A 522 -36.60 28.00 -11.87
CA THR A 522 -37.43 28.66 -10.84
C THR A 522 -37.45 27.93 -9.50
N GLN A 523 -36.79 26.77 -9.42
CA GLN A 523 -36.73 25.97 -8.21
C GLN A 523 -36.05 26.73 -7.08
N THR A 524 -36.65 26.70 -5.88
CA THR A 524 -36.19 27.46 -4.72
C THR A 524 -35.52 26.57 -3.67
N GLY A 525 -34.54 27.11 -2.93
CA GLY A 525 -33.93 26.45 -1.77
C GLY A 525 -34.92 26.10 -0.64
N LEU A 526 -34.44 25.49 0.45
CA LEU A 526 -35.31 25.03 1.56
C LEU A 526 -36.00 26.19 2.30
N GLN A 527 -35.42 27.40 2.26
CA GLN A 527 -35.93 28.58 2.96
C GLN A 527 -37.23 29.12 2.33
N LYS A 528 -38.38 28.79 2.94
CA LYS A 528 -39.72 29.29 2.54
C LYS A 528 -39.97 30.67 3.14
N GLY A 529 -40.02 31.73 2.32
CA GLY A 529 -40.33 33.09 2.79
C GLY A 529 -40.23 34.17 1.72
N LYS A 530 -39.99 35.42 2.14
CA LYS A 530 -39.58 36.53 1.24
C LYS A 530 -38.15 36.35 0.71
N ASP A 531 -37.34 35.59 1.45
CA ASP A 531 -35.91 35.38 1.16
C ASP A 531 -35.64 34.18 0.25
N LYS A 532 -36.68 33.63 -0.41
CA LYS A 532 -36.55 32.58 -1.44
C LYS A 532 -35.41 32.90 -2.41
N GLN A 533 -34.39 32.06 -2.40
CA GLN A 533 -33.32 32.08 -3.38
C GLN A 533 -33.66 31.11 -4.51
N PHE A 534 -33.42 31.56 -5.75
CA PHE A 534 -33.60 30.73 -6.94
C PHE A 534 -32.31 29.97 -7.20
N LEU A 535 -32.41 28.64 -7.24
CA LEU A 535 -31.25 27.77 -7.35
C LEU A 535 -30.70 27.71 -8.79
N ASN A 536 -31.46 28.23 -9.77
CA ASN A 536 -31.11 28.36 -11.19
C ASN A 536 -30.50 27.07 -11.80
N VAL A 537 -31.04 25.92 -11.39
CA VAL A 537 -30.53 24.62 -11.82
C VAL A 537 -30.81 24.42 -13.31
N THR A 538 -29.82 23.93 -14.05
CA THR A 538 -29.97 23.64 -15.48
C THR A 538 -29.97 22.14 -15.73
N ALA A 539 -31.03 21.64 -16.39
CA ALA A 539 -31.01 20.31 -16.96
C ALA A 539 -29.84 20.14 -17.94
N ARG A 540 -29.13 19.02 -17.85
CA ARG A 540 -28.05 18.62 -18.77
C ARG A 540 -28.35 17.29 -19.46
N TYR A 541 -29.02 16.38 -18.76
CA TYR A 541 -29.33 15.04 -19.24
C TYR A 541 -30.82 14.91 -19.54
N LEU A 542 -31.15 14.39 -20.72
CA LEU A 542 -32.50 14.01 -21.12
C LEU A 542 -32.57 12.49 -21.10
N ILE A 543 -33.34 11.93 -20.17
CA ILE A 543 -33.42 10.48 -19.91
C ILE A 543 -34.75 9.96 -20.46
N VAL A 544 -34.70 9.01 -21.39
CA VAL A 544 -35.86 8.54 -22.14
C VAL A 544 -35.94 7.00 -22.23
N PRO A 545 -37.16 6.43 -22.32
CA PRO A 545 -37.37 5.06 -22.79
C PRO A 545 -36.89 4.90 -24.25
N ALA A 546 -36.51 3.70 -24.66
CA ALA A 546 -36.08 3.43 -26.03
C ALA A 546 -37.20 3.68 -27.06
N ALA A 547 -38.47 3.56 -26.68
CA ALA A 547 -39.60 3.97 -27.53
C ALA A 547 -39.57 5.46 -27.95
N LEU A 548 -38.93 6.34 -27.17
CA LEU A 548 -38.84 7.78 -27.43
C LEU A 548 -37.47 8.25 -27.94
N GLU A 549 -36.51 7.33 -28.12
CA GLU A 549 -35.15 7.65 -28.58
C GLU A 549 -35.15 8.41 -29.92
N THR A 550 -35.77 7.85 -30.95
CA THR A 550 -35.83 8.47 -32.29
C THR A 550 -36.59 9.80 -32.30
N ALA A 551 -37.61 9.95 -31.44
CA ALA A 551 -38.34 11.22 -31.31
C ALA A 551 -37.45 12.29 -30.67
N SER A 552 -36.74 11.94 -29.59
CA SER A 552 -35.87 12.84 -28.85
C SER A 552 -34.62 13.22 -29.64
N GLN A 553 -34.01 12.27 -30.37
CA GLN A 553 -32.86 12.53 -31.24
C GLN A 553 -33.20 13.54 -32.35
N LYS A 554 -34.41 13.49 -32.92
CA LYS A 554 -34.87 14.49 -33.89
C LYS A 554 -34.94 15.91 -33.28
N GLN A 555 -35.35 16.03 -32.02
CA GLN A 555 -35.41 17.32 -31.31
C GLN A 555 -34.04 17.84 -30.85
N LEU A 556 -33.01 16.99 -30.76
CA LEU A 556 -31.66 17.39 -30.37
C LEU A 556 -30.72 17.63 -31.57
N THR A 557 -31.14 17.23 -32.78
CA THR A 557 -30.35 17.36 -34.01
C THR A 557 -30.47 18.77 -34.60
N ALA A 558 -29.33 19.35 -35.02
CA ALA A 558 -29.33 20.60 -35.78
C ALA A 558 -29.95 20.38 -37.17
N ILE A 559 -31.06 21.07 -37.47
CA ILE A 559 -31.64 21.14 -38.81
C ILE A 559 -31.62 22.61 -39.24
N THR A 560 -31.07 22.89 -40.43
CA THR A 560 -31.17 24.21 -41.07
C THR A 560 -32.62 24.46 -41.49
N ALA A 561 -33.34 25.24 -40.70
CA ALA A 561 -34.73 25.59 -40.97
C ALA A 561 -34.84 26.65 -42.07
N ASN A 562 -35.69 26.40 -43.07
CA ASN A 562 -36.03 27.39 -44.12
C ASN A 562 -36.97 28.51 -43.62
N VAL A 563 -37.40 28.48 -42.35
CA VAL A 563 -38.31 29.46 -41.74
C VAL A 563 -37.84 29.77 -40.32
N ALA A 564 -37.79 31.05 -39.95
CA ALA A 564 -37.25 31.52 -38.66
C ALA A 564 -37.97 30.95 -37.42
N ASN A 565 -39.28 30.68 -37.51
CA ASN A 565 -40.08 30.07 -36.43
C ASN A 565 -39.89 28.54 -36.29
N SER A 566 -39.00 27.92 -37.06
CA SER A 566 -38.72 26.47 -37.00
C SER A 566 -37.26 26.16 -36.66
N VAL A 567 -36.51 27.16 -36.15
CA VAL A 567 -35.13 26.99 -35.71
C VAL A 567 -35.10 26.17 -34.42
N ASN A 568 -34.36 25.06 -34.42
CA ASN A 568 -34.23 24.21 -33.24
C ASN A 568 -33.34 24.90 -32.17
N VAL A 569 -33.98 25.50 -31.15
CA VAL A 569 -33.32 26.18 -30.02
C VAL A 569 -32.64 25.20 -29.04
N PHE A 570 -32.97 23.90 -29.10
CA PHE A 570 -32.45 22.87 -28.19
C PHE A 570 -31.39 21.96 -28.84
N SER A 571 -30.94 22.29 -30.05
CA SER A 571 -29.87 21.57 -30.76
C SER A 571 -28.61 21.45 -29.90
N GLY A 572 -28.24 20.22 -29.54
CA GLY A 572 -27.09 19.92 -28.67
C GLY A 572 -27.20 20.43 -27.22
N ALA A 573 -28.38 20.88 -26.78
CA ALA A 573 -28.56 21.45 -25.43
C ALA A 573 -28.54 20.41 -24.31
N TYR A 574 -28.88 19.15 -24.63
CA TYR A 574 -28.98 18.05 -23.67
C TYR A 574 -28.27 16.80 -24.21
N VAL A 575 -27.67 16.03 -23.30
CA VAL A 575 -27.14 14.70 -23.59
C VAL A 575 -28.28 13.69 -23.47
N LEU A 576 -28.56 12.96 -24.54
CA LEU A 576 -29.58 11.91 -24.56
C LEU A 576 -29.06 10.66 -23.85
N ILE A 577 -29.86 10.15 -22.89
CA ILE A 577 -29.64 8.89 -22.21
C ILE A 577 -30.86 8.01 -22.48
N THR A 578 -30.68 7.00 -23.32
CA THR A 578 -31.72 6.01 -23.62
C THR A 578 -31.59 4.83 -22.66
N GLU A 579 -32.67 4.46 -21.95
CA GLU A 579 -32.67 3.33 -21.03
C GLU A 579 -33.86 2.38 -21.26
N PRO A 580 -33.64 1.09 -21.59
CA PRO A 580 -34.72 0.12 -21.82
C PRO A 580 -35.53 -0.22 -20.56
N ARG A 581 -34.98 -0.07 -19.34
CA ARG A 581 -35.71 -0.29 -18.09
C ARG A 581 -36.91 0.66 -17.93
N LEU A 582 -36.86 1.86 -18.53
CA LEU A 582 -37.95 2.82 -18.48
C LEU A 582 -39.14 2.40 -19.36
N ASP A 583 -38.93 1.65 -20.45
CA ASP A 583 -40.02 1.11 -21.29
C ASP A 583 -40.90 0.09 -20.56
N ALA A 584 -40.39 -0.53 -19.48
CA ALA A 584 -41.11 -1.47 -18.65
C ALA A 584 -42.10 -0.78 -17.69
N ASP A 585 -41.81 0.45 -17.25
CA ASP A 585 -42.71 1.30 -16.46
C ASP A 585 -43.66 2.09 -17.38
N SER A 586 -43.11 2.87 -18.31
CA SER A 586 -43.89 3.67 -19.25
C SER A 586 -43.08 4.08 -20.47
N LYS A 587 -43.55 3.66 -21.65
CA LYS A 587 -43.01 4.02 -22.97
C LYS A 587 -43.23 5.49 -23.36
N ARG A 588 -43.91 6.27 -22.53
CA ARG A 588 -44.27 7.69 -22.76
C ARG A 588 -43.55 8.64 -21.80
N THR A 589 -43.31 8.20 -20.58
CA THR A 589 -42.73 9.03 -19.53
C THR A 589 -41.29 9.35 -19.88
N TRP A 590 -40.90 10.62 -19.79
CA TRP A 590 -39.51 11.04 -19.93
C TRP A 590 -39.08 11.94 -18.78
N TYR A 591 -37.78 12.02 -18.56
CA TYR A 591 -37.20 12.68 -17.40
C TYR A 591 -36.06 13.59 -17.81
N MET A 592 -35.76 14.60 -17.00
CA MET A 592 -34.55 15.41 -17.13
C MET A 592 -33.83 15.46 -15.80
N ALA A 593 -32.50 15.47 -15.87
CA ALA A 593 -31.63 15.59 -14.72
C ALA A 593 -30.62 16.72 -14.91
N ALA A 594 -30.32 17.41 -13.81
CA ALA A 594 -29.22 18.34 -13.68
C ALA A 594 -27.87 17.62 -13.70
N ASP A 595 -26.79 18.39 -13.76
CA ASP A 595 -25.46 17.86 -13.53
C ASP A 595 -25.21 17.66 -12.02
N PRO A 596 -24.66 16.51 -11.57
CA PRO A 596 -24.32 16.28 -10.17
C PRO A 596 -23.40 17.35 -9.56
N SER A 597 -22.60 18.05 -10.38
CA SER A 597 -21.76 19.17 -9.92
C SER A 597 -22.53 20.45 -9.58
N GLN A 598 -23.78 20.59 -10.06
CA GLN A 598 -24.67 21.67 -9.63
C GLN A 598 -25.49 21.27 -8.41
N ILE A 599 -26.00 20.04 -8.38
CA ILE A 599 -26.86 19.56 -7.30
C ILE A 599 -26.86 18.02 -7.24
N ASP A 600 -26.69 17.49 -6.03
CA ASP A 600 -26.69 16.04 -5.76
C ASP A 600 -28.12 15.48 -5.82
N THR A 601 -28.55 14.99 -6.97
CA THR A 601 -29.92 14.46 -7.17
C THR A 601 -30.09 13.04 -6.62
N ILE A 602 -29.28 12.11 -7.09
CA ILE A 602 -29.28 10.69 -6.71
C ILE A 602 -27.85 10.31 -6.33
N GLU A 603 -27.72 9.65 -5.18
CA GLU A 603 -26.46 9.12 -4.68
C GLU A 603 -26.48 7.58 -4.80
N ILE A 604 -25.43 7.02 -5.42
CA ILE A 604 -25.07 5.60 -5.29
C ILE A 604 -23.89 5.49 -4.34
N ALA A 605 -24.10 4.79 -3.24
CA ALA A 605 -23.13 4.57 -2.20
C ALA A 605 -22.56 3.16 -2.28
N TYR A 606 -21.24 3.05 -2.21
CA TYR A 606 -20.49 1.81 -2.10
C TYR A 606 -19.85 1.69 -0.72
N LEU A 607 -19.49 0.48 -0.30
CA LEU A 607 -18.67 0.28 0.90
C LEU A 607 -17.23 0.78 0.66
N GLN A 608 -16.66 1.51 1.61
CA GLN A 608 -15.33 2.07 1.50
C GLN A 608 -14.26 0.97 1.35
N GLY A 609 -13.41 1.10 0.32
CA GLY A 609 -12.41 0.08 -0.04
C GLY A 609 -12.94 -1.09 -0.86
N GLN A 610 -14.26 -1.18 -1.11
CA GLN A 610 -14.90 -2.24 -1.88
C GLN A 610 -15.85 -1.64 -2.93
N ALA A 611 -15.26 -0.96 -3.91
CA ALA A 611 -15.97 -0.43 -5.07
C ALA A 611 -16.27 -1.53 -6.09
N GLY A 612 -17.55 -1.71 -6.45
CA GLY A 612 -18.00 -2.77 -7.36
C GLY A 612 -17.99 -4.17 -6.73
N VAL A 613 -17.97 -5.20 -7.56
CA VAL A 613 -18.11 -6.59 -7.09
C VAL A 613 -16.86 -7.08 -6.39
N TYR A 614 -17.04 -7.56 -5.16
CA TYR A 614 -16.05 -8.28 -4.36
C TYR A 614 -16.27 -9.79 -4.47
N THR A 615 -15.17 -10.55 -4.47
CA THR A 615 -15.18 -12.00 -4.69
C THR A 615 -14.40 -12.71 -3.60
N GLU A 616 -15.06 -13.62 -2.89
CA GLU A 616 -14.45 -14.54 -1.90
C GLU A 616 -14.41 -15.95 -2.48
N THR A 617 -13.33 -16.69 -2.25
CA THR A 617 -13.18 -18.06 -2.78
C THR A 617 -12.89 -19.05 -1.67
N GLU A 618 -13.66 -20.14 -1.65
CA GLU A 618 -13.58 -21.22 -0.67
C GLU A 618 -13.46 -22.56 -1.40
N GLN A 619 -12.59 -23.45 -0.91
CA GLN A 619 -12.53 -24.83 -1.38
C GLN A 619 -13.60 -25.65 -0.67
N GLY A 620 -14.51 -26.27 -1.42
CA GLY A 620 -15.69 -26.89 -0.85
C GLY A 620 -15.43 -28.25 -0.21
N PHE A 621 -16.02 -28.49 0.97
CA PHE A 621 -16.25 -29.85 1.48
C PHE A 621 -17.53 -30.47 0.88
N ASP A 622 -18.57 -29.67 0.66
CA ASP A 622 -19.88 -30.14 0.12
C ASP A 622 -19.88 -30.38 -1.40
N ILE A 623 -18.89 -29.83 -2.10
CA ILE A 623 -18.77 -29.88 -3.57
C ILE A 623 -17.30 -30.15 -3.90
N ASP A 624 -17.04 -31.18 -4.72
CA ASP A 624 -15.72 -31.44 -5.31
C ASP A 624 -15.32 -30.29 -6.27
N GLY A 625 -14.84 -29.16 -5.75
CA GLY A 625 -14.50 -27.97 -6.54
C GLY A 625 -14.32 -26.68 -5.74
N ILE A 626 -14.35 -25.53 -6.44
CA ILE A 626 -14.24 -24.19 -5.84
C ILE A 626 -15.63 -23.56 -5.74
N LYS A 627 -15.92 -22.92 -4.60
CA LYS A 627 -17.03 -21.97 -4.44
C LYS A 627 -16.49 -20.55 -4.53
N ILE A 628 -17.04 -19.73 -5.42
CA ILE A 628 -16.73 -18.30 -5.59
C ILE A 628 -17.97 -17.50 -5.22
N LYS A 629 -17.93 -16.82 -4.07
CA LYS A 629 -18.98 -15.93 -3.59
C LYS A 629 -18.73 -14.54 -4.15
N ALA A 630 -19.54 -14.12 -5.11
CA ALA A 630 -19.61 -12.73 -5.54
C ALA A 630 -20.56 -11.95 -4.61
N ARG A 631 -20.12 -10.79 -4.10
CA ARG A 631 -20.95 -9.85 -3.34
C ARG A 631 -20.75 -8.42 -3.82
N LEU A 632 -21.81 -7.63 -3.74
CA LEU A 632 -21.86 -6.21 -4.06
C LEU A 632 -22.59 -5.50 -2.92
N ASP A 633 -21.92 -4.55 -2.29
CA ASP A 633 -22.45 -3.75 -1.18
C ASP A 633 -22.78 -2.35 -1.69
N VAL A 634 -24.08 -2.12 -1.94
CA VAL A 634 -24.57 -0.92 -2.61
C VAL A 634 -25.85 -0.40 -1.94
N GLY A 635 -25.98 0.91 -1.88
CA GLY A 635 -27.21 1.60 -1.48
C GLY A 635 -27.49 2.75 -2.44
N VAL A 636 -28.75 2.96 -2.82
CA VAL A 636 -29.15 4.05 -3.73
C VAL A 636 -30.31 4.82 -3.13
N LYS A 637 -30.24 6.16 -3.18
CA LYS A 637 -31.29 7.03 -2.67
C LYS A 637 -31.30 8.35 -3.44
N ALA A 638 -32.49 8.89 -3.71
CA ALA A 638 -32.64 10.27 -4.15
C ALA A 638 -32.40 11.21 -2.97
N ILE A 639 -31.42 12.11 -3.11
CA ILE A 639 -31.00 13.07 -2.10
C ILE A 639 -31.75 14.40 -2.28
N ASP A 640 -31.87 14.92 -3.51
CA ASP A 640 -32.63 16.15 -3.80
C ASP A 640 -33.52 16.01 -5.05
N HIS A 641 -34.81 16.36 -4.91
CA HIS A 641 -35.81 16.36 -5.98
C HIS A 641 -35.66 17.54 -6.96
N ARG A 642 -34.95 18.61 -6.58
CA ARG A 642 -34.84 19.90 -7.30
C ARG A 642 -34.09 19.82 -8.62
N GLY A 643 -33.11 18.91 -8.71
CA GLY A 643 -32.34 18.68 -9.93
C GLY A 643 -32.96 17.64 -10.86
N LEU A 644 -34.16 17.14 -10.56
CA LEU A 644 -34.88 16.16 -11.38
C LEU A 644 -36.18 16.78 -11.90
N PHE A 645 -36.66 16.29 -13.04
CA PHE A 645 -37.96 16.62 -13.60
C PHE A 645 -38.56 15.39 -14.29
N LYS A 646 -39.87 15.17 -14.13
CA LYS A 646 -40.63 14.08 -14.78
C LYS A 646 -41.76 14.66 -15.62
N ASN A 647 -41.85 14.26 -16.88
CA ASN A 647 -43.03 14.48 -17.71
C ASN A 647 -43.75 13.13 -17.94
N PRO A 648 -45.07 13.02 -17.68
CA PRO A 648 -45.81 11.78 -17.94
C PRO A 648 -45.88 11.34 -19.42
N GLY A 649 -45.64 12.25 -20.37
CA GLY A 649 -45.75 11.97 -21.80
C GLY A 649 -47.18 11.81 -22.33
N VAL A 650 -47.30 11.51 -23.62
CA VAL A 650 -48.56 11.30 -24.37
C VAL A 650 -48.45 10.13 -25.35
#